data_AF-A0A1V5V3K5-F1
#
_entry.id   AF-A0A1V5V3K5-F1
#
_cell.length_a   1.000
_cell.length_b   1.000
_cell.length_c   1.000
_cell.angle_alpha   90.00
_cell.angle_beta   90.00
_cell.angle_gamma   90.00
#
_symmetry.space_group_name_H-M   'P 1'
#
loop_
_entity.id
_entity.type
_entity.pdbx_description
1 polymer ?
#
loop_
_entity_poly.entity_id
_entity_poly.type
_entity_poly.pdbx_seq_one_letter_code
_entity_poly.pdbx_strand_id
1 'polypeptide(L)'
;MLHLKTRKAAIGLAALLLCAWTSFASAGDPAMKIVVPCGTGSGGGGNSLQAFNDTWKRKGVTGVSTCVARTADRVLFCIENFKAAGDILHTKAVDFEKQPASGSARLTEVLQAMPKDKALFMEIASEDSKYDYQMIPSLKKALDECGVDKTRIYVVSPYQWVLRDVRKMIPETRTVLLAELVDKPGEKQPNLTFRALEAKLRTNDFAFGAVILTKKNWSPGGAAALAKNGYGLCIWKFPAELTSYAASIGAAIVRTEAPETFLKAAEKAGSAELPAAAEYVPESWNKPLPAPHPGIPERNPHPYRNIDWGNIKQIHTTSHAHNPGGSGLKEWLARTPNRMEFVTLSNYYPSAPTYPLKKMTGNYYRLHHDFPAMKNGKLTNGPFDWNRIISEWKDSLSESAKKELPFKEGPSPFIPSELPPGIPEAPNAEHHHFTDSARHICAVGSFFATGNFDQGNRFKLRDHGYGTGTARPWKEAFSQALEQLQFKDGGGITINHPHYPLYSSAKPSELLEMLDFDPRVLGIEVFNLNCVEDNSGTGWADDLWDGILGTGRQCFGFFVPDHCNWRGGHNVLLVPALSAEECLRAYRLGNFYGAVWGQSVRFTKIAFDGKTFEIAVDRPSEILFISKKGIVKRAKGTNADFQLEAGSAKDHVFLRAVVKDEIGEQIFTQPFILEKSEKKKAENTQKSGN
;
A
#
# COMPACT_ATOMS: atom_id res chain seq x y z
N MET A 1 54.92 -16.02 14.44
CA MET A 1 54.15 -15.94 15.70
C MET A 1 53.63 -14.54 16.07
N LEU A 2 54.03 -13.45 15.40
CA LEU A 2 53.47 -12.11 15.64
C LEU A 2 52.16 -11.80 14.88
N HIS A 3 51.72 -12.68 13.98
CA HIS A 3 50.50 -12.49 13.16
C HIS A 3 49.23 -13.18 13.69
N LEU A 4 49.31 -13.91 14.81
CA LEU A 4 48.14 -14.56 15.43
C LEU A 4 47.52 -13.78 16.60
N LYS A 5 48.12 -12.66 17.04
CA LYS A 5 47.60 -11.88 18.17
C LYS A 5 46.66 -10.73 17.77
N THR A 6 46.63 -10.32 16.50
CA THR A 6 45.73 -9.24 16.02
C THR A 6 44.35 -9.71 15.54
N ARG A 7 44.16 -11.02 15.28
CA ARG A 7 42.83 -11.57 14.91
C ARG A 7 41.89 -11.84 16.10
N LYS A 8 42.40 -11.95 17.33
CA LYS A 8 41.54 -12.10 18.53
C LYS A 8 40.99 -10.77 19.06
N ALA A 9 41.59 -9.63 18.71
CA ALA A 9 41.04 -8.30 19.03
C ALA A 9 39.94 -7.87 18.04
N ALA A 10 40.02 -8.27 16.77
CA ALA A 10 39.00 -7.95 15.76
C ALA A 10 37.72 -8.81 15.89
N ILE A 11 37.82 -10.03 16.40
CA ILE A 11 36.66 -10.89 16.68
C ILE A 11 35.97 -10.50 17.99
N GLY A 12 36.69 -9.90 18.94
CA GLY A 12 36.12 -9.29 20.14
C GLY A 12 35.39 -7.96 19.86
N LEU A 13 35.82 -7.18 18.87
CA LEU A 13 35.19 -5.91 18.50
C LEU A 13 34.00 -6.10 17.54
N ALA A 14 34.03 -7.14 16.68
CA ALA A 14 32.89 -7.51 15.84
C ALA A 14 31.73 -8.14 16.63
N ALA A 15 32.01 -8.84 17.75
CA ALA A 15 30.97 -9.33 18.66
C ALA A 15 30.36 -8.23 19.55
N LEU A 16 31.06 -7.09 19.73
CA LEU A 16 30.55 -5.91 20.44
C LEU A 16 29.80 -4.92 19.53
N LEU A 17 30.04 -4.97 18.22
CA LEU A 17 29.28 -4.20 17.22
C LEU A 17 28.08 -4.97 16.62
N LEU A 18 28.02 -6.31 16.78
CA LEU A 18 26.85 -7.12 16.42
C LEU A 18 25.70 -7.10 17.46
N CYS A 19 25.89 -6.47 18.63
CA CYS A 19 24.83 -6.26 19.64
C CYS A 19 24.26 -4.84 19.65
N ALA A 20 24.67 -3.98 18.71
CA ALA A 20 24.21 -2.61 18.59
C ALA A 20 23.56 -2.37 17.23
N TRP A 21 22.40 -3.00 16.99
CA TRP A 21 21.29 -2.48 16.16
C TRP A 21 20.10 -3.46 16.03
N THR A 22 19.74 -4.09 17.15
CA THR A 22 18.36 -4.54 17.41
C THR A 22 17.62 -3.42 18.14
N SER A 23 17.31 -2.33 17.45
CA SER A 23 16.42 -1.29 17.98
C SER A 23 14.99 -1.83 17.93
N PHE A 24 14.57 -2.75 18.79
CA PHE A 24 13.97 -2.43 20.09
C PHE A 24 14.34 -3.39 21.24
N ALA A 25 15.11 -4.45 20.99
CA ALA A 25 15.51 -5.40 22.03
C ALA A 25 16.80 -4.99 22.76
N SER A 26 17.66 -4.14 22.17
CA SER A 26 18.95 -3.74 22.79
C SER A 26 18.96 -2.33 23.38
N ALA A 27 17.88 -1.56 23.26
CA ALA A 27 17.74 -0.28 23.97
C ALA A 27 17.15 -0.49 25.39
N GLY A 28 17.63 -1.48 26.13
CA GLY A 28 17.44 -1.63 27.59
C GLY A 28 16.02 -1.64 28.15
N ASP A 29 14.96 -1.56 27.34
CA ASP A 29 13.58 -1.47 27.80
C ASP A 29 12.70 -2.53 27.12
N PRO A 30 12.94 -3.82 27.41
CA PRO A 30 12.07 -4.92 26.98
C PRO A 30 10.73 -4.97 27.74
N ALA A 31 10.47 -4.01 28.62
CA ALA A 31 9.26 -3.96 29.42
C ALA A 31 8.12 -3.29 28.65
N MET A 32 7.01 -4.01 28.52
CA MET A 32 5.72 -3.46 28.09
C MET A 32 5.41 -2.17 28.87
N LYS A 33 5.12 -1.09 28.14
CA LYS A 33 4.87 0.23 28.75
C LYS A 33 3.43 0.33 29.20
N ILE A 34 3.23 0.52 30.50
CA ILE A 34 1.93 0.82 31.08
C ILE A 34 1.74 2.32 31.11
N VAL A 35 0.72 2.78 30.38
CA VAL A 35 0.33 4.17 30.24
C VAL A 35 -1.01 4.37 30.91
N VAL A 36 -1.14 5.42 31.72
CA VAL A 36 -2.40 5.71 32.42
C VAL A 36 -3.00 6.98 31.84
N PRO A 37 -4.30 7.01 31.50
CA PRO A 37 -4.99 8.26 31.21
C PRO A 37 -5.00 9.16 32.44
N CYS A 38 -4.55 10.41 32.29
CA CYS A 38 -4.61 11.34 33.39
C CYS A 38 -6.08 11.70 33.65
N GLY A 39 -6.63 11.28 34.81
CA GLY A 39 -8.06 11.44 35.12
C GLY A 39 -8.68 10.46 36.10
N THR A 40 -7.96 9.40 36.51
CA THR A 40 -8.59 8.29 37.26
C THR A 40 -8.26 8.27 38.76
N GLY A 41 -7.75 9.38 39.30
CA GLY A 41 -7.45 9.52 40.74
C GLY A 41 -8.68 9.93 41.53
N SER A 42 -8.94 9.28 42.66
CA SER A 42 -10.17 9.39 43.47
C SER A 42 -10.37 10.71 44.22
N GLY A 43 -9.84 11.86 43.75
CA GLY A 43 -9.96 13.12 44.49
C GLY A 43 -9.53 14.42 43.80
N GLY A 44 -9.14 14.42 42.52
CA GLY A 44 -8.76 15.64 41.79
C GLY A 44 -9.23 15.59 40.34
N GLY A 45 -9.65 16.74 39.79
CA GLY A 45 -10.04 16.84 38.38
C GLY A 45 -8.95 16.29 37.46
N GLY A 46 -9.35 15.58 36.39
CA GLY A 46 -8.42 14.99 35.45
C GLY A 46 -7.51 16.02 34.80
N ASN A 47 -6.28 15.62 34.47
CA ASN A 47 -5.25 16.47 33.85
C ASN A 47 -4.74 17.66 34.70
N SER A 48 -4.98 17.64 36.01
CA SER A 48 -4.30 18.52 36.97
C SER A 48 -2.86 18.09 37.22
N LEU A 49 -1.99 19.03 37.60
CA LEU A 49 -0.60 18.73 37.95
C LEU A 49 -0.51 17.69 39.07
N GLN A 50 -1.43 17.77 40.04
CA GLN A 50 -1.57 16.79 41.10
C GLN A 50 -1.89 15.39 40.55
N ALA A 51 -2.84 15.27 39.61
CA ALA A 51 -3.18 13.99 38.99
C ALA A 51 -1.99 13.36 38.24
N PHE A 52 -1.17 14.17 37.54
CA PHE A 52 0.07 13.69 36.91
C PHE A 52 1.05 13.16 37.95
N ASN A 53 1.32 13.94 39.00
CA ASN A 53 2.23 13.57 40.08
C ASN A 53 1.81 12.29 40.79
N ASP A 54 0.52 12.13 41.07
CA ASP A 54 -0.01 10.93 41.72
C ASP A 54 0.09 9.72 40.79
N THR A 55 -0.16 9.91 39.50
CA THR A 55 -0.07 8.83 38.51
C THR A 55 1.36 8.34 38.32
N TRP A 56 2.36 9.24 38.27
CA TRP A 56 3.76 8.83 38.13
C TRP A 56 4.31 8.08 39.35
N LYS A 57 3.72 8.27 40.53
CA LYS A 57 4.08 7.54 41.76
C LYS A 57 3.53 6.11 41.77
N ARG A 58 2.58 5.76 40.91
CA ARG A 58 1.99 4.41 40.87
C ARG A 58 3.01 3.38 40.39
N LYS A 59 3.08 2.25 41.10
CA LYS A 59 4.04 1.17 40.80
C LYS A 59 3.81 0.61 39.41
N GLY A 60 4.89 0.48 38.63
CA GLY A 60 4.88 -0.10 37.28
C GLY A 60 4.29 0.81 36.19
N VAL A 61 3.83 2.02 36.52
CA VAL A 61 3.46 3.02 35.52
C VAL A 61 4.73 3.58 34.88
N THR A 62 4.79 3.49 33.56
CA THR A 62 5.92 3.93 32.73
C THR A 62 5.62 5.23 31.98
N GLY A 63 4.34 5.58 31.84
CA GLY A 63 3.95 6.85 31.24
C GLY A 63 2.53 7.27 31.57
N VAL A 64 2.21 8.49 31.19
CA VAL A 64 0.88 9.10 31.36
C VAL A 64 0.41 9.64 30.01
N SER A 65 -0.88 9.53 29.73
CA SER A 65 -1.48 10.13 28.52
C SER A 65 -2.45 11.25 28.86
N THR A 66 -2.45 12.30 28.03
CA THR A 66 -3.31 13.49 28.15
C THR A 66 -3.66 14.03 26.77
N CYS A 67 -4.77 14.77 26.65
CA CYS A 67 -5.04 15.57 25.46
C CYS A 67 -4.38 16.94 25.62
N VAL A 68 -3.84 17.50 24.55
CA VAL A 68 -3.21 18.82 24.57
C VAL A 68 -4.00 19.77 23.70
N ALA A 69 -4.29 20.95 24.24
CA ALA A 69 -4.91 22.04 23.49
C ALA A 69 -4.16 23.35 23.74
N ARG A 70 -4.40 24.32 22.86
CA ARG A 70 -3.74 25.61 22.88
C ARG A 70 -4.73 26.74 23.13
N THR A 71 -4.33 27.73 23.92
CA THR A 71 -5.07 28.97 24.08
C THR A 71 -4.91 29.93 22.90
N ALA A 72 -5.70 31.01 22.86
CA ALA A 72 -5.60 32.06 21.85
C ALA A 72 -4.21 32.73 21.81
N ASP A 73 -3.58 32.89 22.98
CA ASP A 73 -2.23 33.43 23.18
C ASP A 73 -1.13 32.36 23.15
N ARG A 74 -1.45 31.18 22.60
CA ARG A 74 -0.51 30.11 22.24
C ARG A 74 0.10 29.31 23.39
N VAL A 75 -0.49 29.36 24.58
CA VAL A 75 -0.09 28.55 25.74
C VAL A 75 -0.74 27.17 25.64
N LEU A 76 0.00 26.11 25.97
CA LEU A 76 -0.49 24.73 25.91
C LEU A 76 -0.98 24.27 27.27
N PHE A 77 -2.15 23.63 27.29
CA PHE A 77 -2.76 23.03 28.47
C PHE A 77 -3.06 21.54 28.24
N CYS A 78 -2.95 20.77 29.31
CA CYS A 78 -3.37 19.38 29.37
C CYS A 78 -4.87 19.34 29.72
N ILE A 79 -5.70 18.78 28.84
CA ILE A 79 -7.17 18.80 28.96
C ILE A 79 -7.78 17.40 28.93
N GLU A 80 -9.00 17.27 29.44
CA GLU A 80 -9.70 15.97 29.57
C GLU A 80 -10.37 15.48 28.28
N ASN A 81 -10.96 16.39 27.50
CA ASN A 81 -11.65 16.06 26.26
C ASN A 81 -11.66 17.26 25.30
N PHE A 82 -11.49 17.00 24.00
CA PHE A 82 -11.60 17.97 22.92
C PHE A 82 -12.94 18.71 22.84
N LYS A 83 -14.03 18.17 23.41
CA LYS A 83 -15.28 18.94 23.56
C LYS A 83 -15.11 20.21 24.42
N ALA A 84 -14.18 20.20 25.38
CA ALA A 84 -13.79 21.39 26.13
C ALA A 84 -12.75 22.26 25.39
N ALA A 85 -12.19 21.77 24.27
CA ALA A 85 -11.20 22.50 23.47
C ALA A 85 -11.81 23.54 22.53
N GLY A 86 -13.11 23.51 22.25
CA GLY A 86 -13.75 24.55 21.44
C GLY A 86 -13.56 25.95 22.04
N ASP A 87 -13.73 26.07 23.36
CA ASP A 87 -13.65 27.34 24.06
C ASP A 87 -12.19 27.76 24.37
N ILE A 88 -11.28 26.81 24.59
CA ILE A 88 -9.88 27.14 24.92
C ILE A 88 -9.16 27.86 23.77
N LEU A 89 -9.46 27.50 22.52
CA LEU A 89 -8.81 28.08 21.32
C LEU A 89 -9.04 29.59 21.19
N HIS A 90 -10.13 30.08 21.77
CA HIS A 90 -10.54 31.48 21.74
C HIS A 90 -10.35 32.20 23.08
N THR A 91 -9.87 31.50 24.09
CA THR A 91 -9.65 32.02 25.45
C THR A 91 -8.16 32.26 25.67
N LYS A 92 -7.77 33.38 26.31
CA LYS A 92 -6.38 33.61 26.73
C LYS A 92 -6.06 32.74 27.94
N ALA A 93 -4.79 32.36 28.12
CA ALA A 93 -4.37 31.49 29.22
C ALA A 93 -4.82 31.99 30.60
N VAL A 94 -4.67 33.29 30.86
CA VAL A 94 -5.06 33.92 32.14
C VAL A 94 -6.56 33.82 32.43
N ASP A 95 -7.40 33.74 31.40
CA ASP A 95 -8.85 33.64 31.56
C ASP A 95 -9.29 32.18 31.63
N PHE A 96 -8.60 31.29 30.92
CA PHE A 96 -8.82 29.85 31.02
C PHE A 96 -8.52 29.32 32.43
N GLU A 97 -7.43 29.80 33.06
CA GLU A 97 -7.04 29.42 34.42
C GLU A 97 -8.05 29.81 35.50
N LYS A 98 -8.82 30.88 35.27
CA LYS A 98 -9.86 31.33 36.21
C LYS A 98 -11.13 30.47 36.15
N GLN A 99 -11.28 29.62 35.14
CA GLN A 99 -12.47 28.80 35.00
C GLN A 99 -12.48 27.73 36.12
N PRO A 100 -13.55 27.64 36.93
CA PRO A 100 -13.62 26.71 38.06
C PRO A 100 -13.61 25.24 37.65
N ALA A 101 -13.92 24.96 36.38
CA ALA A 101 -13.85 23.62 35.79
C ALA A 101 -12.49 23.29 35.17
N SER A 102 -11.54 24.23 35.12
CA SER A 102 -10.33 24.04 34.30
C SER A 102 -9.52 22.85 34.82
N GLY A 103 -9.14 22.83 36.10
CA GLY A 103 -8.36 21.73 36.69
C GLY A 103 -7.11 21.32 35.88
N SER A 104 -6.74 22.08 34.86
CA SER A 104 -5.90 21.69 33.73
C SER A 104 -4.54 22.30 33.97
N ALA A 105 -3.50 21.48 33.99
CA ALA A 105 -2.15 21.98 34.12
C ALA A 105 -1.66 22.60 32.80
N ARG A 106 -0.82 23.63 32.89
CA ARG A 106 -0.03 24.04 31.72
C ARG A 106 0.89 22.88 31.33
N LEU A 107 1.07 22.65 30.04
CA LEU A 107 1.94 21.58 29.56
C LEU A 107 3.38 21.76 30.09
N THR A 108 3.88 22.99 30.19
CA THR A 108 5.22 23.28 30.72
C THR A 108 5.38 22.84 32.18
N GLU A 109 4.34 23.01 33.01
CA GLU A 109 4.36 22.57 34.41
C GLU A 109 4.42 21.04 34.51
N VAL A 110 3.65 20.36 33.66
CA VAL A 110 3.67 18.89 33.55
C VAL A 110 5.04 18.40 33.08
N LEU A 111 5.61 19.02 32.04
CA LEU A 111 6.92 18.67 31.51
C LEU A 111 8.04 18.86 32.55
N GLN A 112 7.99 19.95 33.32
CA GLN A 112 8.95 20.22 34.40
C GLN A 112 8.81 19.25 35.58
N ALA A 113 7.59 18.82 35.90
CA ALA A 113 7.32 17.84 36.96
C ALA A 113 7.56 16.39 36.54
N MET A 114 7.67 16.11 35.23
CA MET A 114 7.81 14.75 34.70
C MET A 114 9.11 14.10 35.17
N PRO A 115 9.04 12.95 35.88
CA PRO A 115 10.25 12.25 36.29
C PRO A 115 11.06 11.76 35.10
N LYS A 116 12.39 11.79 35.24
CA LYS A 116 13.34 11.43 34.18
C LYS A 116 13.23 9.99 33.70
N ASP A 117 12.52 9.09 34.38
CA ASP A 117 12.30 7.70 33.97
C ASP A 117 10.94 7.48 33.27
N LYS A 118 10.05 8.49 33.24
CA LYS A 118 8.69 8.38 32.70
C LYS A 118 8.57 8.90 31.27
N ALA A 119 7.45 8.54 30.63
CA ALA A 119 7.04 9.01 29.32
C ALA A 119 5.72 9.81 29.38
N LEU A 120 5.53 10.71 28.41
CA LEU A 120 4.29 11.47 28.23
C LEU A 120 3.71 11.22 26.84
N PHE A 121 2.44 10.83 26.81
CA PHE A 121 1.65 10.59 25.59
C PHE A 121 0.68 11.75 25.40
N MET A 122 0.94 12.58 24.40
CA MET A 122 0.17 13.79 24.13
C MET A 122 -0.73 13.57 22.92
N GLU A 123 -2.03 13.50 23.17
CA GLU A 123 -3.04 13.40 22.13
C GLU A 123 -3.33 14.79 21.55
N ILE A 124 -3.17 14.90 20.23
CA ILE A 124 -3.47 16.06 19.41
C ILE A 124 -4.61 15.67 18.48
N ALA A 125 -5.81 16.18 18.76
CA ALA A 125 -6.97 16.02 17.88
C ALA A 125 -7.74 17.33 17.75
N SER A 126 -7.33 18.21 16.84
CA SER A 126 -8.21 19.28 16.36
C SER A 126 -8.83 18.86 15.04
N GLU A 127 -10.15 19.00 14.91
CA GLU A 127 -10.83 18.85 13.61
C GLU A 127 -10.55 20.03 12.68
N ASP A 128 -10.02 21.15 13.20
CA ASP A 128 -9.68 22.32 12.39
C ASP A 128 -8.18 22.38 12.11
N SER A 129 -7.87 22.05 10.85
CA SER A 129 -6.52 22.04 10.27
C SER A 129 -5.72 23.33 10.50
N LYS A 130 -6.37 24.50 10.59
CA LYS A 130 -5.67 25.79 10.80
C LYS A 130 -5.06 25.88 12.20
N TYR A 131 -5.62 25.18 13.17
CA TYR A 131 -5.16 25.26 14.56
C TYR A 131 -3.96 24.34 14.81
N ASP A 132 -3.92 23.12 14.29
CA ASP A 132 -2.78 22.23 14.59
C ASP A 132 -1.47 22.71 13.94
N TYR A 133 -1.53 23.41 12.79
CA TYR A 133 -0.33 24.01 12.19
C TYR A 133 0.40 24.96 13.15
N GLN A 134 -0.34 25.65 14.04
CA GLN A 134 0.27 26.53 15.03
C GLN A 134 0.54 25.83 16.36
N MET A 135 0.00 24.63 16.59
CA MET A 135 0.22 23.89 17.82
C MET A 135 1.59 23.22 17.85
N ILE A 136 2.06 22.67 16.73
CA ILE A 136 3.37 22.00 16.65
C ILE A 136 4.53 22.95 16.97
N PRO A 137 4.59 24.21 16.46
CA PRO A 137 5.58 25.19 16.91
C PRO A 137 5.52 25.50 18.41
N SER A 138 4.31 25.67 18.97
CA SER A 138 4.13 25.87 20.41
C SER A 138 4.61 24.68 21.22
N LEU A 139 4.35 23.46 20.73
CA LEU A 139 4.80 22.23 21.38
C LEU A 139 6.32 22.15 21.38
N LYS A 140 6.96 22.39 20.22
CA LYS A 140 8.41 22.43 20.11
C LYS A 140 9.01 23.42 21.11
N LYS A 141 8.45 24.63 21.18
CA LYS A 141 8.88 25.67 22.12
C LYS A 141 8.79 25.20 23.56
N ALA A 142 7.64 24.63 23.97
CA ALA A 142 7.46 24.13 25.34
C ALA A 142 8.46 23.01 25.69
N LEU A 143 8.71 22.07 24.76
CA LEU A 143 9.68 21.00 24.95
C LEU A 143 11.12 21.54 25.08
N ASP A 144 11.49 22.50 24.24
CA ASP A 144 12.81 23.13 24.27
C ASP A 144 13.02 23.93 25.57
N GLU A 145 12.04 24.73 25.99
CA GLU A 145 12.09 25.54 27.21
C GLU A 145 12.19 24.69 28.49
N CYS A 146 11.55 23.52 28.51
CA CYS A 146 11.60 22.61 29.65
C CYS A 146 12.84 21.71 29.67
N GLY A 147 13.62 21.66 28.59
CA GLY A 147 14.82 20.81 28.49
C GLY A 147 14.54 19.32 28.67
N VAL A 148 13.33 18.86 28.31
CA VAL A 148 12.94 17.45 28.46
C VAL A 148 13.62 16.57 27.42
N ASP A 149 13.88 15.31 27.79
CA ASP A 149 14.29 14.28 26.84
C ASP A 149 13.14 13.94 25.89
N LYS A 150 13.19 14.51 24.69
CA LYS A 150 12.16 14.38 23.65
C LYS A 150 11.93 12.93 23.21
N THR A 151 12.89 12.02 23.43
CA THR A 151 12.74 10.60 23.07
C THR A 151 11.71 9.86 23.92
N ARG A 152 11.25 10.50 25.01
CA ARG A 152 10.21 10.03 25.94
C ARG A 152 8.83 10.65 25.69
N ILE A 153 8.75 11.50 24.67
CA ILE A 153 7.54 12.21 24.30
C ILE A 153 6.91 11.48 23.12
N TYR A 154 5.66 11.03 23.31
CA TYR A 154 4.86 10.36 22.30
C TYR A 154 3.74 11.29 21.87
N VAL A 155 3.79 11.77 20.63
CA VAL A 155 2.72 12.56 20.04
C VAL A 155 1.74 11.63 19.35
N VAL A 156 0.50 11.62 19.83
CA VAL A 156 -0.58 10.75 19.39
C VAL A 156 -1.57 11.59 18.59
N SER A 157 -1.97 11.18 17.39
CA SER A 157 -2.99 11.91 16.63
C SER A 157 -3.72 10.97 15.67
N PRO A 158 -5.03 11.16 15.42
CA PRO A 158 -5.73 10.45 14.35
C PRO A 158 -5.39 11.03 12.97
N TYR A 159 -4.75 12.21 12.93
CA TYR A 159 -4.44 12.93 11.70
C TYR A 159 -2.99 12.73 11.27
N GLN A 160 -2.79 12.08 10.12
CA GLN A 160 -1.45 11.76 9.60
C GLN A 160 -0.60 13.00 9.32
N TRP A 161 -1.22 14.07 8.82
CA TRP A 161 -0.51 15.30 8.48
C TRP A 161 0.07 15.97 9.73
N VAL A 162 -0.60 15.89 10.90
CA VAL A 162 -0.07 16.35 12.18
C VAL A 162 1.20 15.57 12.53
N LEU A 163 1.14 14.23 12.46
CA LEU A 163 2.27 13.38 12.81
C LEU A 163 3.47 13.60 11.88
N ARG A 164 3.22 13.80 10.59
CA ARG A 164 4.25 14.15 9.60
C ARG A 164 4.94 15.46 9.95
N ASP A 165 4.17 16.48 10.30
CA ASP A 165 4.71 17.80 10.61
C ASP A 165 5.45 17.81 11.96
N VAL A 166 4.95 17.07 12.96
CA VAL A 166 5.65 16.84 14.24
C VAL A 166 7.02 16.25 13.99
N ARG A 167 7.16 15.25 13.13
CA ARG A 167 8.48 14.69 12.81
C ARG A 167 9.40 15.65 12.11
N LYS A 168 8.86 16.43 11.18
CA LYS A 168 9.64 17.42 10.46
C LYS A 168 10.20 18.47 11.43
N MET A 169 9.42 18.86 12.44
CA MET A 169 9.76 19.94 13.36
C MET A 169 10.46 19.47 14.66
N ILE A 170 10.19 18.25 15.11
CA ILE A 170 10.62 17.67 16.38
C ILE A 170 10.95 16.17 16.19
N PRO A 171 11.93 15.84 15.32
CA PRO A 171 12.23 14.46 14.91
C PRO A 171 12.63 13.53 16.05
N GLU A 172 13.05 14.08 17.19
CA GLU A 172 13.44 13.31 18.38
C GLU A 172 12.23 12.72 19.13
N THR A 173 11.02 13.22 18.86
CA THR A 173 9.78 12.70 19.44
C THR A 173 9.33 11.42 18.75
N ARG A 174 8.56 10.61 19.47
CA ARG A 174 7.87 9.45 18.91
C ARG A 174 6.47 9.87 18.47
N THR A 175 5.99 9.32 17.36
CA THR A 175 4.67 9.66 16.78
C THR A 175 3.82 8.42 16.73
N VAL A 176 2.55 8.50 17.10
CA VAL A 176 1.63 7.36 17.27
C VAL A 176 0.34 7.67 16.52
N LEU A 177 -0.06 6.78 15.60
CA LEU A 177 -1.31 6.94 14.86
C LEU A 177 -2.48 6.42 15.69
N LEU A 178 -3.38 7.32 16.08
CA LEU A 178 -4.65 6.96 16.70
C LEU A 178 -5.61 6.50 15.62
N ALA A 179 -5.58 5.20 15.32
CA ALA A 179 -6.48 4.58 14.35
C ALA A 179 -7.83 4.27 14.99
N GLU A 180 -8.70 5.28 15.13
CA GLU A 180 -10.11 5.01 15.35
C GLU A 180 -10.75 4.60 14.02
N LEU A 181 -11.29 3.37 13.92
CA LEU A 181 -12.33 3.09 12.92
C LEU A 181 -13.56 3.84 13.43
N VAL A 182 -13.70 5.08 12.96
CA VAL A 182 -14.76 5.98 13.39
C VAL A 182 -16.05 5.53 12.71
N ASP A 183 -16.91 4.84 13.45
CA ASP A 183 -18.35 4.82 13.18
C ASP A 183 -18.91 6.18 13.65
N LYS A 184 -18.69 7.25 12.87
CA LYS A 184 -19.45 8.49 13.04
C LYS A 184 -20.85 8.18 12.48
N PRO A 185 -21.92 8.24 13.29
CA PRO A 185 -23.27 8.00 12.77
C PRO A 185 -23.55 9.00 11.63
N GLY A 186 -23.63 8.52 10.39
CA GLY A 186 -23.89 9.34 9.20
C GLY A 186 -22.69 9.60 8.28
N GLU A 187 -21.44 9.37 8.71
CA GLU A 187 -20.29 9.39 7.80
C GLU A 187 -19.98 7.97 7.34
N LYS A 188 -20.26 7.65 6.08
CA LYS A 188 -19.79 6.42 5.44
C LYS A 188 -18.28 6.50 5.19
N GLN A 189 -17.45 6.49 6.24
CA GLN A 189 -16.05 6.12 6.02
C GLN A 189 -15.99 4.59 5.90
N PRO A 190 -15.37 4.04 4.84
CA PRO A 190 -15.26 2.60 4.70
C PRO A 190 -14.51 2.05 5.92
N ASN A 191 -15.05 0.99 6.53
CA ASN A 191 -14.40 0.23 7.60
C ASN A 191 -12.91 0.07 7.29
N LEU A 192 -12.04 0.81 7.99
CA LEU A 192 -10.60 0.70 7.75
C LEU A 192 -10.20 -0.73 8.15
N THR A 193 -9.85 -1.54 7.17
CA THR A 193 -9.32 -2.88 7.45
C THR A 193 -7.93 -2.76 8.09
N PHE A 194 -7.47 -3.78 8.81
CA PHE A 194 -6.08 -3.82 9.31
C PHE A 194 -5.05 -3.60 8.19
N ARG A 195 -5.38 -4.02 6.96
CA ARG A 195 -4.55 -3.81 5.78
C ARG A 195 -4.54 -2.34 5.33
N ALA A 196 -5.70 -1.68 5.34
CA ALA A 196 -5.79 -0.25 5.06
C ALA A 196 -4.94 0.58 6.03
N LEU A 197 -4.97 0.17 7.30
CA LEU A 197 -4.16 0.74 8.34
C LEU A 197 -2.66 0.47 8.14
N GLU A 198 -2.26 -0.77 7.83
CA GLU A 198 -0.87 -1.10 7.52
C GLU A 198 -0.33 -0.33 6.31
N ALA A 199 -1.10 -0.26 5.22
CA ALA A 199 -0.77 0.54 4.04
C ALA A 199 -0.55 2.02 4.40
N LYS A 200 -1.46 2.58 5.21
CA LYS A 200 -1.32 3.94 5.75
C LYS A 200 -0.07 4.13 6.62
N LEU A 201 0.34 3.09 7.34
CA LEU A 201 1.56 3.15 8.16
C LEU A 201 2.83 3.10 7.31
N ARG A 202 2.80 2.33 6.22
CA ARG A 202 3.91 2.16 5.27
C ARG A 202 4.17 3.41 4.44
N THR A 203 3.12 4.10 3.98
CA THR A 203 3.25 5.26 3.08
C THR A 203 3.80 6.51 3.77
N ASN A 204 3.66 6.61 5.08
CA ASN A 204 4.05 7.78 5.86
C ASN A 204 5.36 7.56 6.64
N ASP A 205 6.10 6.49 6.30
CA ASP A 205 7.37 6.11 6.89
C ASP A 205 7.35 6.15 8.42
N PHE A 206 6.29 5.62 9.07
CA PHE A 206 6.15 5.79 10.51
C PHE A 206 7.23 5.02 11.32
N ALA A 207 8.35 5.67 11.65
CA ALA A 207 9.45 5.17 12.51
C ALA A 207 9.02 4.57 13.87
N PHE A 208 7.82 4.94 14.35
CA PHE A 208 7.19 4.30 15.50
C PHE A 208 5.68 4.15 15.25
N GLY A 209 5.27 3.34 14.28
CA GLY A 209 3.84 3.13 14.02
C GLY A 209 3.16 2.35 15.16
N ALA A 210 2.89 2.99 16.30
CA ALA A 210 1.96 2.43 17.26
C ALA A 210 0.53 2.69 16.77
N VAL A 211 -0.21 1.61 16.52
CA VAL A 211 -1.63 1.68 16.23
C VAL A 211 -2.38 1.55 17.51
N ILE A 212 -3.31 2.46 17.74
CA ILE A 212 -4.26 2.37 18.84
C ILE A 212 -5.48 1.58 18.40
N LEU A 213 -5.67 0.37 18.93
CA LEU A 213 -6.89 -0.42 18.72
C LEU A 213 -7.88 -0.16 19.87
N THR A 214 -9.10 0.26 19.53
CA THR A 214 -10.21 0.35 20.49
C THR A 214 -10.95 -0.99 20.56
N LYS A 215 -11.74 -1.22 21.62
CA LYS A 215 -12.53 -2.45 21.83
C LYS A 215 -13.36 -2.89 20.61
N LYS A 216 -13.83 -1.93 19.79
CA LYS A 216 -14.70 -2.20 18.64
C LYS A 216 -13.96 -2.69 17.38
N ASN A 217 -12.65 -2.47 17.32
CA ASN A 217 -11.89 -2.46 16.06
C ASN A 217 -10.74 -3.47 16.06
N TRP A 218 -10.81 -4.43 16.97
CA TRP A 218 -9.70 -5.32 17.29
C TRP A 218 -9.90 -6.71 16.67
N SER A 219 -8.82 -7.28 16.10
CA SER A 219 -8.73 -8.70 15.74
C SER A 219 -7.34 -9.26 16.07
N PRO A 220 -7.23 -10.52 16.54
CA PRO A 220 -5.95 -11.18 16.79
C PRO A 220 -4.99 -11.16 15.60
N GLY A 221 -5.50 -11.52 14.41
CA GLY A 221 -4.69 -11.63 13.20
C GLY A 221 -4.14 -10.30 12.73
N GLY A 222 -4.93 -9.22 12.85
CA GLY A 222 -4.49 -7.87 12.49
C GLY A 222 -3.39 -7.33 13.40
N ALA A 223 -3.50 -7.57 14.71
CA ALA A 223 -2.49 -7.18 15.67
C ALA A 223 -1.15 -7.91 15.43
N ALA A 224 -1.19 -9.23 15.19
CA ALA A 224 -0.01 -10.02 14.90
C ALA A 224 0.68 -9.58 13.59
N ALA A 225 -0.10 -9.23 12.56
CA ALA A 225 0.44 -8.72 11.30
C ALA A 225 1.19 -7.40 11.48
N LEU A 226 0.62 -6.45 12.25
CA LEU A 226 1.30 -5.19 12.56
C LEU A 226 2.61 -5.43 13.32
N ALA A 227 2.60 -6.27 14.35
CA ALA A 227 3.79 -6.62 15.13
C ALA A 227 4.88 -7.28 14.27
N LYS A 228 4.51 -8.21 13.37
CA LYS A 228 5.45 -8.87 12.43
C LYS A 228 6.16 -7.87 11.51
N ASN A 229 5.50 -6.77 11.18
CA ASN A 229 6.05 -5.69 10.37
C ASN A 229 6.86 -4.65 11.17
N GLY A 230 7.12 -4.91 12.45
CA GLY A 230 7.92 -4.04 13.31
C GLY A 230 7.15 -2.84 13.88
N TYR A 231 5.82 -2.82 13.75
CA TYR A 231 4.99 -1.79 14.34
C TYR A 231 4.73 -2.08 15.82
N GLY A 232 4.88 -1.07 16.67
CA GLY A 232 4.42 -1.15 18.05
C GLY A 232 2.91 -1.31 18.08
N LEU A 233 2.36 -2.03 19.06
CA LEU A 233 0.92 -2.05 19.27
C LEU A 233 0.59 -1.29 20.54
N CYS A 234 -0.31 -0.31 20.43
CA CYS A 234 -0.87 0.41 21.57
C CYS A 234 -2.34 0.03 21.72
N ILE A 235 -2.78 -0.29 22.92
CA ILE A 235 -4.19 -0.64 23.15
C ILE A 235 -4.82 0.48 24.00
N TRP A 236 -5.86 1.15 23.48
CA TRP A 236 -6.59 2.21 24.20
C TRP A 236 -7.80 1.65 24.93
N LYS A 237 -8.05 2.14 26.16
CA LYS A 237 -9.31 1.95 26.90
C LYS A 237 -9.69 0.47 27.01
N PHE A 238 -8.76 -0.32 27.55
CA PHE A 238 -8.91 -1.76 27.65
C PHE A 238 -9.58 -2.15 28.99
N PRO A 239 -10.68 -2.93 28.99
CA PRO A 239 -11.24 -3.47 30.22
C PRO A 239 -10.22 -4.37 30.92
N ALA A 240 -10.19 -4.32 32.25
CA ALA A 240 -9.27 -5.12 33.07
C ALA A 240 -9.33 -6.63 32.74
N GLU A 241 -10.49 -7.13 32.33
CA GLU A 241 -10.77 -8.54 32.00
C GLU A 241 -10.02 -9.06 30.76
N LEU A 242 -9.63 -8.19 29.83
CA LEU A 242 -8.91 -8.62 28.61
C LEU A 242 -7.38 -8.53 28.78
N THR A 243 -6.89 -8.06 29.92
CA THR A 243 -5.46 -7.80 30.18
C THR A 243 -4.53 -8.95 29.81
N SER A 244 -4.85 -10.17 30.24
CA SER A 244 -4.02 -11.36 29.99
C SER A 244 -3.78 -11.58 28.50
N TYR A 245 -4.74 -11.16 27.69
CA TYR A 245 -4.70 -11.26 26.24
C TYR A 245 -3.85 -10.14 25.59
N ALA A 246 -3.88 -8.91 26.11
CA ALA A 246 -2.98 -7.84 25.63
C ALA A 246 -1.50 -8.20 25.80
N ALA A 247 -1.18 -8.84 26.93
CA ALA A 247 0.16 -9.37 27.18
C ALA A 247 0.51 -10.52 26.21
N SER A 248 -0.45 -11.41 25.91
CA SER A 248 -0.20 -12.58 25.04
C SER A 248 -0.06 -12.25 23.55
N ILE A 249 -0.29 -11.01 23.12
CA ILE A 249 -0.10 -10.58 21.71
C ILE A 249 1.12 -9.68 21.51
N GLY A 250 1.97 -9.53 22.53
CA GLY A 250 3.18 -8.72 22.44
C GLY A 250 2.92 -7.23 22.29
N ALA A 251 1.82 -6.71 22.87
CA ALA A 251 1.56 -5.28 22.88
C ALA A 251 2.72 -4.52 23.53
N ALA A 252 3.29 -3.55 22.81
CA ALA A 252 4.40 -2.75 23.32
C ALA A 252 3.93 -1.73 24.37
N ILE A 253 2.69 -1.26 24.25
CA ILE A 253 2.11 -0.20 25.07
C ILE A 253 0.66 -0.54 25.42
N VAL A 254 0.30 -0.45 26.69
CA VAL A 254 -1.09 -0.62 27.15
C VAL A 254 -1.54 0.62 27.90
N ARG A 255 -2.63 1.23 27.42
CA ARG A 255 -3.28 2.35 28.11
C ARG A 255 -4.46 1.86 28.96
N THR A 256 -4.34 1.95 30.28
CA THR A 256 -5.33 1.44 31.23
C THR A 256 -5.55 2.37 32.42
N GLU A 257 -6.78 2.42 32.93
CA GLU A 257 -7.16 3.16 34.14
C GLU A 257 -6.78 2.40 35.42
N ALA A 258 -6.54 1.08 35.30
CA ALA A 258 -6.25 0.16 36.39
C ALA A 258 -4.89 -0.57 36.21
N PRO A 259 -3.75 0.15 36.17
CA PRO A 259 -2.42 -0.42 35.99
C PRO A 259 -2.05 -1.51 36.99
N GLU A 260 -2.49 -1.45 38.26
CA GLU A 260 -2.16 -2.47 39.26
C GLU A 260 -2.91 -3.78 39.01
N THR A 261 -4.18 -3.70 38.63
CA THR A 261 -4.97 -4.87 38.19
C THR A 261 -4.31 -5.49 36.97
N PHE A 262 -3.83 -4.64 36.06
CA PHE A 262 -3.17 -5.08 34.85
C PHE A 262 -1.85 -5.83 35.15
N LEU A 263 -1.01 -5.26 36.01
CA LEU A 263 0.27 -5.86 36.44
C LEU A 263 0.05 -7.23 37.10
N LYS A 264 -0.91 -7.33 38.02
CA LYS A 264 -1.24 -8.62 38.67
C LYS A 264 -1.68 -9.69 37.67
N ALA A 265 -2.45 -9.30 36.66
CA ALA A 265 -2.91 -10.21 35.62
C ALA A 265 -1.76 -10.63 34.68
N ALA A 266 -0.84 -9.72 34.35
CA ALA A 266 0.35 -10.01 33.55
C ALA A 266 1.31 -10.96 34.30
N GLU A 267 1.54 -10.74 35.60
CA GLU A 267 2.34 -11.64 36.45
C GLU A 267 1.74 -13.05 36.51
N LYS A 268 0.41 -13.16 36.66
CA LYS A 268 -0.31 -14.45 36.68
C LYS A 268 -0.24 -15.18 35.33
N ALA A 269 -0.14 -14.46 34.22
CA ALA A 269 -0.15 -15.03 32.88
C ALA A 269 1.16 -15.74 32.50
N GLY A 270 2.24 -15.60 33.30
CA GLY A 270 3.48 -16.35 33.14
C GLY A 270 4.03 -16.33 31.71
N SER A 271 4.72 -15.26 31.34
CA SER A 271 5.31 -15.07 30.00
C SER A 271 6.16 -16.26 29.55
N ALA A 272 5.56 -17.20 28.82
CA ALA A 272 6.23 -18.29 28.13
C ALA A 272 5.61 -18.40 26.74
N GLU A 273 6.38 -17.90 25.77
CA GLU A 273 6.28 -18.11 24.32
C GLU A 273 4.95 -17.75 23.64
N LEU A 274 5.03 -16.69 22.82
CA LEU A 274 4.03 -16.42 21.80
C LEU A 274 3.91 -17.66 20.89
N PRO A 275 2.70 -18.19 20.62
CA PRO A 275 2.55 -19.12 19.52
C PRO A 275 3.04 -18.42 18.25
N ALA A 276 3.99 -19.03 17.55
CA ALA A 276 4.41 -18.58 16.23
C ALA A 276 3.13 -18.35 15.41
N ALA A 277 2.95 -17.12 14.90
CA ALA A 277 1.76 -16.76 14.15
C ALA A 277 1.55 -17.81 13.06
N ALA A 278 0.53 -18.65 13.22
CA ALA A 278 0.19 -19.65 12.24
C ALA A 278 -0.04 -18.90 10.91
N GLU A 279 0.76 -19.23 9.89
CA GLU A 279 0.59 -18.70 8.56
C GLU A 279 -0.85 -19.01 8.13
N TYR A 280 -1.72 -18.00 8.15
CA TYR A 280 -3.04 -18.12 7.58
C TYR A 280 -2.89 -18.12 6.05
N VAL A 281 -2.58 -19.29 5.49
CA VAL A 281 -2.72 -19.58 4.06
C VAL A 281 -4.11 -20.19 3.91
N PRO A 282 -5.09 -19.49 3.31
CA PRO A 282 -6.42 -20.05 3.15
C PRO A 282 -6.32 -21.36 2.36
N GLU A 283 -7.08 -22.39 2.75
CA GLU A 283 -7.03 -23.73 2.16
C GLU A 283 -7.20 -23.72 0.62
N SER A 284 -7.90 -22.71 0.09
CA SER A 284 -8.09 -22.45 -1.34
C SER A 284 -6.80 -22.18 -2.12
N TRP A 285 -5.69 -21.85 -1.45
CA TRP A 285 -4.38 -21.60 -2.06
C TRP A 285 -3.56 -22.88 -2.28
N ASN A 286 -3.94 -23.98 -1.63
CA ASN A 286 -3.27 -25.27 -1.76
C ASN A 286 -3.68 -26.05 -3.01
N LYS A 287 -4.38 -25.43 -3.97
CA LYS A 287 -4.70 -26.06 -5.25
C LYS A 287 -3.40 -26.28 -6.06
N PRO A 288 -3.17 -27.51 -6.56
CA PRO A 288 -2.00 -27.80 -7.39
C PRO A 288 -1.97 -26.91 -8.64
N LEU A 289 -0.77 -26.63 -9.13
CA LEU A 289 -0.59 -25.89 -10.39
C LEU A 289 -1.30 -26.64 -11.55
N PRO A 290 -1.93 -25.93 -12.49
CA PRO A 290 -2.46 -26.54 -13.70
C PRO A 290 -1.33 -27.19 -14.52
N ALA A 291 -1.69 -28.10 -15.42
CA ALA A 291 -0.75 -28.58 -16.42
C ALA A 291 -0.29 -27.44 -17.35
N PRO A 292 0.93 -27.49 -17.90
CA PRO A 292 1.37 -26.54 -18.91
C PRO A 292 0.39 -26.48 -20.09
N HIS A 293 0.14 -25.27 -20.60
CA HIS A 293 -0.72 -25.09 -21.77
C HIS A 293 -0.02 -25.59 -23.04
N PRO A 294 -0.65 -26.49 -23.82
CA PRO A 294 -0.04 -27.00 -25.05
C PRO A 294 0.24 -25.86 -26.04
N GLY A 295 1.50 -25.74 -26.47
CA GLY A 295 1.91 -24.80 -27.53
C GLY A 295 2.07 -23.33 -27.09
N ILE A 296 1.87 -23.00 -25.82
CA ILE A 296 2.13 -21.64 -25.28
C ILE A 296 3.33 -21.72 -24.33
N PRO A 297 4.41 -20.95 -24.56
CA PRO A 297 5.53 -20.89 -23.63
C PRO A 297 5.06 -20.50 -22.24
N GLU A 298 5.59 -21.17 -21.22
CA GLU A 298 5.34 -20.79 -19.84
C GLU A 298 5.93 -19.40 -19.54
N ARG A 299 5.42 -18.75 -18.47
CA ARG A 299 5.99 -17.49 -17.98
C ARG A 299 7.47 -17.71 -17.60
N ASN A 300 8.30 -16.68 -17.81
CA ASN A 300 9.75 -16.73 -17.62
C ASN A 300 10.13 -16.69 -16.13
N PRO A 301 10.55 -17.80 -15.48
CA PRO A 301 10.82 -17.82 -14.05
C PRO A 301 12.09 -17.05 -13.64
N HIS A 302 12.86 -16.55 -14.63
CA HIS A 302 14.12 -15.83 -14.42
C HIS A 302 14.13 -14.50 -15.21
N PRO A 303 13.47 -13.45 -14.70
CA PRO A 303 13.20 -12.22 -15.46
C PRO A 303 14.46 -11.43 -15.88
N TYR A 304 15.60 -11.68 -15.23
CA TYR A 304 16.82 -10.88 -15.44
C TYR A 304 18.00 -11.65 -16.02
N ARG A 305 17.84 -12.95 -16.36
CA ARG A 305 18.96 -13.85 -16.72
C ARG A 305 19.78 -13.37 -17.93
N ASN A 306 19.14 -12.67 -18.86
CA ASN A 306 19.75 -12.26 -20.15
C ASN A 306 19.84 -10.74 -20.31
N ILE A 307 19.75 -9.98 -19.22
CA ILE A 307 19.83 -8.51 -19.28
C ILE A 307 21.30 -8.07 -19.28
N ASP A 308 21.71 -7.40 -20.36
CA ASP A 308 22.99 -6.68 -20.42
C ASP A 308 22.86 -5.31 -19.75
N TRP A 309 23.08 -5.28 -18.44
CA TRP A 309 22.98 -4.08 -17.62
C TRP A 309 23.91 -2.93 -18.06
N GLY A 310 24.96 -3.20 -18.84
CA GLY A 310 25.85 -2.17 -19.37
C GLY A 310 25.25 -1.38 -20.53
N ASN A 311 24.34 -1.98 -21.30
CA ASN A 311 23.77 -1.41 -22.52
C ASN A 311 22.24 -1.31 -22.51
N ILE A 312 21.56 -1.85 -21.50
CA ILE A 312 20.10 -1.86 -21.41
C ILE A 312 19.52 -0.46 -21.20
N LYS A 313 18.40 -0.16 -21.85
CA LYS A 313 17.62 1.06 -21.60
C LYS A 313 16.60 0.78 -20.51
N GLN A 314 16.43 1.75 -19.60
CA GLN A 314 15.41 1.74 -18.56
C GLN A 314 14.30 2.72 -18.94
N ILE A 315 13.15 2.19 -19.36
CA ILE A 315 12.05 2.96 -19.98
C ILE A 315 10.87 3.03 -19.02
N HIS A 316 10.49 4.25 -18.64
CA HIS A 316 9.35 4.49 -17.75
C HIS A 316 8.02 4.37 -18.50
N THR A 317 7.09 3.64 -17.90
CA THR A 317 5.73 3.43 -18.43
C THR A 317 4.79 2.96 -17.31
N THR A 318 3.57 2.57 -17.67
CA THR A 318 2.55 1.95 -16.80
C THR A 318 1.73 0.93 -17.58
N SER A 319 1.17 -0.07 -16.91
CA SER A 319 0.24 -1.03 -17.52
C SER A 319 -1.23 -0.60 -17.42
N HIS A 320 -1.55 0.37 -16.56
CA HIS A 320 -2.93 0.79 -16.31
C HIS A 320 -2.96 2.29 -15.98
N ALA A 321 -3.82 3.02 -16.70
CA ALA A 321 -3.72 4.46 -16.80
C ALA A 321 -4.93 5.06 -17.50
N HIS A 322 -5.66 5.90 -16.77
CA HIS A 322 -6.78 6.64 -17.31
C HIS A 322 -6.44 8.08 -17.51
N ASN A 323 -6.62 8.59 -18.73
CA ASN A 323 -6.35 9.98 -19.03
C ASN A 323 -7.45 10.92 -18.50
N PRO A 324 -7.21 11.72 -17.43
CA PRO A 324 -8.21 12.65 -16.93
C PRO A 324 -8.31 13.92 -17.82
N GLY A 325 -7.38 14.12 -18.76
CA GLY A 325 -7.32 15.29 -19.62
C GLY A 325 -5.93 15.52 -20.23
N GLY A 326 -5.88 16.26 -21.34
CA GLY A 326 -4.69 16.50 -22.15
C GLY A 326 -3.57 17.25 -21.43
N SER A 327 -3.89 18.06 -20.42
CA SER A 327 -2.87 18.66 -19.56
C SER A 327 -2.10 17.61 -18.75
N GLY A 328 -2.79 16.57 -18.26
CA GLY A 328 -2.17 15.50 -17.46
C GLY A 328 -1.19 14.66 -18.26
N LEU A 329 -1.61 14.18 -19.44
CA LEU A 329 -0.71 13.43 -20.32
C LEU A 329 0.47 14.29 -20.79
N LYS A 330 0.23 15.56 -21.16
CA LYS A 330 1.31 16.47 -21.55
C LYS A 330 2.32 16.68 -20.43
N GLU A 331 1.86 16.91 -19.20
CA GLU A 331 2.74 17.06 -18.05
C GLU A 331 3.58 15.80 -17.87
N TRP A 332 2.98 14.61 -18.00
CA TRP A 332 3.69 13.36 -17.78
C TRP A 332 4.76 13.07 -18.83
N LEU A 333 4.48 13.38 -20.10
CA LEU A 333 5.43 13.26 -21.20
C LEU A 333 6.59 14.27 -21.08
N ALA A 334 6.38 15.39 -20.39
CA ALA A 334 7.38 16.44 -20.19
C ALA A 334 8.22 16.30 -18.90
N ARG A 335 7.85 15.40 -17.99
CA ARG A 335 8.50 15.28 -16.67
C ARG A 335 9.95 14.80 -16.75
N THR A 336 10.80 15.33 -15.88
CA THR A 336 12.17 14.85 -15.71
C THR A 336 12.43 14.58 -14.22
N PRO A 337 13.20 13.52 -13.88
CA PRO A 337 13.87 12.57 -14.77
C PRO A 337 12.97 11.43 -15.31
N ASN A 338 11.71 11.32 -14.88
CA ASN A 338 10.84 10.15 -15.05
C ASN A 338 9.70 10.31 -16.07
N ARG A 339 9.95 10.98 -17.21
CA ARG A 339 8.94 11.08 -18.29
C ARG A 339 8.50 9.69 -18.72
N MET A 340 7.22 9.56 -19.10
CA MET A 340 6.78 8.35 -19.78
C MET A 340 7.37 8.29 -21.19
N GLU A 341 8.05 7.20 -21.50
CA GLU A 341 8.76 7.00 -22.77
C GLU A 341 8.07 5.96 -23.66
N PHE A 342 7.13 5.18 -23.10
CA PHE A 342 6.28 4.24 -23.83
C PHE A 342 4.83 4.37 -23.33
N VAL A 343 3.88 4.58 -24.23
CA VAL A 343 2.50 4.94 -23.88
C VAL A 343 1.51 3.81 -24.15
N THR A 344 0.79 3.41 -23.11
CA THR A 344 -0.28 2.39 -23.15
C THR A 344 -1.51 2.89 -22.38
N LEU A 345 -2.34 3.70 -23.05
CA LEU A 345 -3.55 4.27 -22.46
C LEU A 345 -4.76 3.38 -22.73
N SER A 346 -5.50 3.10 -21.67
CA SER A 346 -6.79 2.43 -21.74
C SER A 346 -7.94 3.42 -21.60
N ASN A 347 -9.12 3.02 -22.07
CA ASN A 347 -10.36 3.74 -21.81
C ASN A 347 -11.36 2.81 -21.13
N TYR A 348 -12.00 3.33 -20.08
CA TYR A 348 -12.94 2.57 -19.25
C TYR A 348 -14.29 2.39 -19.99
N TYR A 349 -14.78 3.45 -20.65
CA TYR A 349 -16.07 3.44 -21.37
C TYR A 349 -15.99 4.15 -22.72
N PRO A 350 -16.19 3.44 -23.84
CA PRO A 350 -16.25 1.98 -23.95
C PRO A 350 -14.93 1.32 -23.52
N SER A 351 -14.99 0.02 -23.21
CA SER A 351 -13.84 -0.83 -22.89
C SER A 351 -12.99 -1.02 -24.15
N ALA A 352 -12.17 -0.02 -24.50
CA ALA A 352 -11.46 0.05 -25.77
C ALA A 352 -10.07 0.71 -25.61
N PRO A 353 -9.05 0.27 -26.36
CA PRO A 353 -7.76 0.94 -26.37
C PRO A 353 -7.84 2.39 -26.84
N THR A 354 -7.11 3.31 -26.21
CA THR A 354 -6.94 4.67 -26.76
C THR A 354 -5.77 4.65 -27.75
N TYR A 355 -5.98 4.03 -28.92
CA TYR A 355 -4.91 3.76 -29.89
C TYR A 355 -5.39 3.78 -31.36
N PRO A 356 -4.56 4.27 -32.30
CA PRO A 356 -3.36 5.08 -32.07
C PRO A 356 -3.76 6.46 -31.55
N LEU A 357 -2.96 7.05 -30.66
CA LEU A 357 -3.30 8.28 -29.93
C LEU A 357 -3.66 9.43 -30.90
N LYS A 358 -2.93 9.54 -32.02
CA LYS A 358 -3.16 10.58 -33.04
C LYS A 358 -4.53 10.52 -33.74
N LYS A 359 -5.24 9.39 -33.67
CA LYS A 359 -6.59 9.23 -34.25
C LYS A 359 -7.70 9.59 -33.26
N MET A 360 -7.37 9.73 -31.98
CA MET A 360 -8.36 9.93 -30.93
C MET A 360 -8.82 11.38 -30.93
N THR A 361 -10.04 11.62 -31.41
CA THR A 361 -10.71 12.92 -31.37
C THR A 361 -11.62 13.03 -30.14
N GLY A 362 -12.02 14.25 -29.80
CA GLY A 362 -13.06 14.49 -28.80
C GLY A 362 -14.36 13.83 -29.24
N ASN A 363 -15.01 13.11 -28.32
CA ASN A 363 -16.20 12.30 -28.58
C ASN A 363 -16.02 11.14 -29.57
N TYR A 364 -14.80 10.73 -29.95
CA TYR A 364 -14.57 9.66 -30.93
C TYR A 364 -15.50 8.45 -30.73
N TYR A 365 -15.44 7.81 -29.57
CA TYR A 365 -16.29 6.66 -29.22
C TYR A 365 -17.75 7.00 -28.90
N ARG A 366 -18.06 8.25 -28.59
CA ARG A 366 -19.45 8.70 -28.36
C ARG A 366 -20.18 8.94 -29.65
N LEU A 367 -19.46 9.28 -30.73
CA LEU A 367 -20.04 9.48 -32.04
C LEU A 367 -20.23 8.15 -32.75
N HIS A 368 -19.16 7.36 -32.89
CA HIS A 368 -19.20 6.10 -33.62
C HIS A 368 -18.08 5.13 -33.23
N HIS A 369 -18.29 3.84 -33.46
CA HIS A 369 -17.24 2.83 -33.46
C HIS A 369 -17.66 1.54 -34.19
N ASP A 370 -16.67 0.74 -34.59
CA ASP A 370 -16.88 -0.52 -35.32
C ASP A 370 -16.78 -1.78 -34.45
N PHE A 371 -16.23 -1.67 -33.24
CA PHE A 371 -16.08 -2.84 -32.36
C PHE A 371 -17.42 -3.26 -31.73
N PRO A 372 -17.52 -4.52 -31.27
CA PRO A 372 -18.79 -5.09 -30.83
C PRO A 372 -19.31 -4.50 -29.52
N ALA A 373 -20.63 -4.37 -29.40
CA ALA A 373 -21.32 -4.01 -28.17
C ALA A 373 -22.41 -5.03 -27.83
N MET A 374 -22.71 -5.20 -26.54
CA MET A 374 -23.82 -6.04 -26.12
C MET A 374 -25.14 -5.35 -26.44
N LYS A 375 -25.99 -5.98 -27.26
CA LYS A 375 -27.34 -5.53 -27.61
C LYS A 375 -28.33 -6.64 -27.33
N ASN A 376 -29.29 -6.39 -26.44
CA ASN A 376 -30.31 -7.35 -26.00
C ASN A 376 -29.71 -8.70 -25.56
N GLY A 377 -28.62 -8.65 -24.79
CA GLY A 377 -27.92 -9.85 -24.30
C GLY A 377 -27.08 -10.59 -25.35
N LYS A 378 -26.95 -10.06 -26.58
CA LYS A 378 -26.12 -10.63 -27.65
C LYS A 378 -25.00 -9.67 -28.04
N LEU A 379 -23.79 -10.20 -28.17
CA LEU A 379 -22.68 -9.43 -28.74
C LEU A 379 -22.97 -9.15 -30.22
N THR A 380 -23.08 -7.87 -30.56
CA THR A 380 -23.43 -7.41 -31.89
C THR A 380 -22.26 -6.60 -32.43
N ASN A 381 -21.77 -6.97 -33.61
CA ASN A 381 -20.71 -6.22 -34.28
C ASN A 381 -21.22 -4.86 -34.74
N GLY A 382 -20.33 -3.86 -34.80
CA GLY A 382 -20.65 -2.56 -35.36
C GLY A 382 -20.89 -2.61 -36.88
N PRO A 383 -21.03 -1.45 -37.52
CA PRO A 383 -20.82 -0.10 -36.95
C PRO A 383 -21.95 0.34 -36.02
N PHE A 384 -21.60 1.10 -34.99
CA PHE A 384 -22.53 1.80 -34.11
C PHE A 384 -22.44 3.31 -34.37
N ASP A 385 -23.52 3.91 -34.89
CA ASP A 385 -23.71 5.36 -34.95
C ASP A 385 -24.65 5.76 -33.81
N TRP A 386 -24.08 6.31 -32.74
CA TRP A 386 -24.83 6.59 -31.53
C TRP A 386 -25.79 7.77 -31.68
N ASN A 387 -25.50 8.74 -32.54
CA ASN A 387 -26.44 9.82 -32.83
C ASN A 387 -27.71 9.26 -33.47
N ARG A 388 -27.56 8.38 -34.47
CA ARG A 388 -28.68 7.70 -35.10
C ARG A 388 -29.42 6.81 -34.12
N ILE A 389 -28.71 5.96 -33.38
CA ILE A 389 -29.30 5.01 -32.43
C ILE A 389 -30.11 5.76 -31.35
N ILE A 390 -29.52 6.77 -30.70
CA ILE A 390 -30.17 7.52 -29.61
C ILE A 390 -31.32 8.39 -30.11
N SER A 391 -31.34 8.76 -31.39
CA SER A 391 -32.43 9.58 -31.96
C SER A 391 -33.81 8.93 -31.81
N GLU A 392 -33.87 7.61 -31.73
CA GLU A 392 -35.11 6.84 -31.54
C GLU A 392 -35.79 7.10 -30.17
N TRP A 393 -35.04 7.56 -29.17
CA TRP A 393 -35.56 7.85 -27.81
C TRP A 393 -35.06 9.17 -27.22
N LYS A 394 -34.56 10.09 -28.06
CA LYS A 394 -34.00 11.38 -27.63
C LYS A 394 -34.94 12.17 -26.72
N ASP A 395 -36.24 12.11 -26.96
CA ASP A 395 -37.24 12.85 -26.19
C ASP A 395 -37.36 12.37 -24.74
N SER A 396 -36.96 11.13 -24.46
CA SER A 396 -36.96 10.54 -23.13
C SER A 396 -35.73 10.91 -22.28
N LEU A 397 -34.73 11.55 -22.88
CA LEU A 397 -33.49 11.94 -22.20
C LEU A 397 -33.69 13.16 -21.30
N SER A 398 -32.78 13.36 -20.34
CA SER A 398 -32.74 14.62 -19.58
C SER A 398 -32.36 15.80 -20.48
N GLU A 399 -32.77 17.02 -20.11
CA GLU A 399 -32.39 18.23 -20.84
C GLU A 399 -30.86 18.41 -20.94
N SER A 400 -30.12 17.99 -19.92
CA SER A 400 -28.65 18.01 -19.96
C SER A 400 -28.07 17.03 -20.98
N ALA A 401 -28.64 15.83 -21.14
CA ALA A 401 -28.20 14.86 -22.14
C ALA A 401 -28.61 15.28 -23.56
N LYS A 402 -29.81 15.84 -23.74
CA LYS A 402 -30.29 16.36 -25.03
C LYS A 402 -29.37 17.46 -25.59
N LYS A 403 -28.83 18.33 -24.72
CA LYS A 403 -27.90 19.40 -25.11
C LYS A 403 -26.56 18.92 -25.66
N GLU A 404 -26.16 17.67 -25.38
CA GLU A 404 -24.93 17.08 -25.94
C GLU A 404 -25.16 16.45 -27.33
N LEU A 405 -26.42 16.33 -27.79
CA LEU A 405 -26.78 15.69 -29.05
C LEU A 405 -27.10 16.71 -30.16
N PRO A 406 -26.68 16.46 -31.42
CA PRO A 406 -25.84 15.33 -31.83
C PRO A 406 -24.40 15.50 -31.34
N PHE A 407 -23.76 14.39 -30.97
CA PHE A 407 -22.32 14.35 -30.75
C PHE A 407 -21.60 14.82 -32.01
N LYS A 408 -20.49 15.53 -31.85
CA LYS A 408 -19.62 15.98 -32.93
C LYS A 408 -18.19 15.64 -32.59
N GLU A 409 -17.41 15.26 -33.59
CA GLU A 409 -15.96 15.18 -33.42
C GLU A 409 -15.40 16.58 -33.16
N GLY A 410 -14.40 16.64 -32.29
CA GLY A 410 -13.66 17.86 -32.00
C GLY A 410 -12.24 17.52 -31.57
N PRO A 411 -11.45 18.53 -31.17
CA PRO A 411 -10.16 18.28 -30.53
C PRO A 411 -10.35 17.37 -29.30
N SER A 412 -9.46 16.39 -29.12
CA SER A 412 -9.52 15.54 -27.94
C SER A 412 -9.19 16.37 -26.69
N PRO A 413 -10.08 16.39 -25.68
CA PRO A 413 -9.73 17.01 -24.41
C PRO A 413 -8.74 16.14 -23.63
N PHE A 414 -8.43 14.92 -24.09
CA PHE A 414 -7.58 13.94 -23.42
C PHE A 414 -6.21 13.81 -24.11
N ILE A 415 -6.15 13.82 -25.44
CA ILE A 415 -4.88 13.70 -26.15
C ILE A 415 -4.36 15.09 -26.51
N PRO A 416 -3.14 15.47 -26.08
CA PRO A 416 -2.50 16.70 -26.51
C PRO A 416 -2.49 16.81 -28.04
N SER A 417 -2.68 18.02 -28.58
CA SER A 417 -2.63 18.28 -30.02
C SER A 417 -1.27 17.92 -30.64
N GLU A 418 -0.21 17.96 -29.82
CA GLU A 418 1.15 17.61 -30.20
C GLU A 418 1.69 16.58 -29.22
N LEU A 419 1.97 15.37 -29.72
CA LEU A 419 2.72 14.34 -29.01
C LEU A 419 4.21 14.49 -29.32
N PRO A 420 5.11 14.14 -28.38
CA PRO A 420 6.54 14.07 -28.68
C PRO A 420 6.79 13.19 -29.91
N PRO A 421 7.59 13.66 -30.89
CA PRO A 421 7.82 12.91 -32.11
C PRO A 421 8.52 11.58 -31.79
N GLY A 422 8.02 10.50 -32.38
CA GLY A 422 8.63 9.17 -32.26
C GLY A 422 8.40 8.45 -30.94
N ILE A 423 7.50 8.93 -30.07
CA ILE A 423 7.15 8.18 -28.86
C ILE A 423 6.47 6.85 -29.22
N PRO A 424 6.97 5.69 -28.76
CA PRO A 424 6.29 4.42 -29.00
C PRO A 424 4.99 4.35 -28.19
N GLU A 425 3.96 3.81 -28.83
CA GLU A 425 2.64 3.57 -28.26
C GLU A 425 2.17 2.16 -28.59
N ALA A 426 1.32 1.59 -27.73
CA ALA A 426 0.67 0.32 -27.96
C ALA A 426 -0.78 0.35 -27.46
N PRO A 427 -1.69 -0.46 -28.04
CA PRO A 427 -3.06 -0.55 -27.55
C PRO A 427 -3.08 -1.19 -26.16
N ASN A 428 -4.00 -0.77 -25.30
CA ASN A 428 -4.20 -1.33 -23.97
C ASN A 428 -5.69 -1.55 -23.74
N ALA A 429 -6.14 -2.80 -23.87
CA ALA A 429 -7.54 -3.14 -23.73
C ALA A 429 -7.91 -3.29 -22.26
N GLU A 430 -8.85 -2.50 -21.77
CA GLU A 430 -9.27 -2.56 -20.38
C GLU A 430 -10.70 -3.03 -20.29
N HIS A 431 -10.94 -4.03 -19.44
CA HIS A 431 -12.21 -4.73 -19.37
C HIS A 431 -12.62 -5.00 -17.92
N HIS A 432 -13.92 -4.87 -17.69
CA HIS A 432 -14.60 -5.09 -16.42
C HIS A 432 -16.05 -5.52 -16.72
N HIS A 433 -16.89 -5.61 -15.68
CA HIS A 433 -18.27 -6.12 -15.75
C HIS A 433 -18.36 -7.50 -16.42
N PHE A 434 -17.54 -8.45 -15.98
CA PHE A 434 -17.74 -9.84 -16.38
C PHE A 434 -19.03 -10.38 -15.74
N THR A 435 -19.72 -11.30 -16.42
CA THR A 435 -20.99 -11.85 -15.92
C THR A 435 -20.80 -12.80 -14.74
N ASP A 436 -19.60 -13.32 -14.56
CA ASP A 436 -19.23 -14.34 -13.57
C ASP A 436 -18.06 -13.90 -12.67
N SER A 437 -17.57 -12.67 -12.81
CA SER A 437 -16.53 -12.11 -11.96
C SER A 437 -16.63 -10.59 -11.88
N ALA A 438 -16.33 -10.04 -10.70
CA ALA A 438 -16.26 -8.60 -10.49
C ALA A 438 -14.90 -8.01 -10.91
N ARG A 439 -13.95 -8.80 -11.42
CA ARG A 439 -12.57 -8.33 -11.64
C ARG A 439 -12.48 -7.27 -12.73
N HIS A 440 -11.41 -6.49 -12.61
CA HIS A 440 -10.97 -5.49 -13.57
C HIS A 440 -9.62 -5.95 -14.12
N ILE A 441 -9.44 -5.90 -15.43
CA ILE A 441 -8.18 -6.22 -16.10
C ILE A 441 -7.76 -5.13 -17.09
N CYS A 442 -6.45 -5.03 -17.32
CA CYS A 442 -5.89 -4.48 -18.55
C CYS A 442 -5.26 -5.61 -19.37
N ALA A 443 -5.19 -5.45 -20.68
CA ALA A 443 -4.48 -6.32 -21.60
C ALA A 443 -3.55 -5.45 -22.45
N VAL A 444 -2.35 -5.21 -21.91
CA VAL A 444 -1.34 -4.36 -22.52
C VAL A 444 -0.90 -5.00 -23.85
N GLY A 445 -0.93 -4.23 -24.93
CA GLY A 445 -0.68 -4.70 -26.28
C GLY A 445 -1.89 -5.31 -27.00
N SER A 446 -3.08 -5.37 -26.40
CA SER A 446 -4.28 -5.94 -27.03
C SER A 446 -5.16 -4.89 -27.71
N PHE A 447 -5.64 -5.20 -28.92
CA PHE A 447 -6.64 -4.42 -29.65
C PHE A 447 -8.09 -4.69 -29.22
N PHE A 448 -8.31 -5.64 -28.31
CA PHE A 448 -9.65 -6.05 -27.92
C PHE A 448 -10.47 -4.86 -27.41
N ALA A 449 -11.64 -4.66 -27.99
CA ALA A 449 -12.53 -3.54 -27.66
C ALA A 449 -13.97 -4.04 -27.61
N THR A 450 -14.71 -3.62 -26.59
CA THR A 450 -16.12 -3.95 -26.41
C THR A 450 -16.91 -2.84 -25.70
N GLY A 451 -18.23 -2.95 -25.75
CA GLY A 451 -19.12 -2.16 -24.91
C GLY A 451 -19.52 -0.82 -25.53
N ASN A 452 -19.93 0.12 -24.68
CA ASN A 452 -20.39 1.45 -25.08
C ASN A 452 -19.92 2.52 -24.08
N PHE A 453 -20.08 3.79 -24.44
CA PHE A 453 -19.58 4.94 -23.68
C PHE A 453 -20.46 5.35 -22.47
N ASP A 454 -21.68 4.81 -22.33
CA ASP A 454 -22.72 5.32 -21.43
C ASP A 454 -22.76 4.59 -20.08
N GLN A 455 -21.64 4.62 -19.33
CA GLN A 455 -21.52 3.99 -18.01
C GLN A 455 -22.70 4.29 -17.07
N GLY A 456 -23.07 5.57 -16.97
CA GLY A 456 -24.10 6.07 -16.06
C GLY A 456 -25.52 5.93 -16.60
N ASN A 457 -25.70 5.31 -17.77
CA ASN A 457 -26.97 5.21 -18.46
C ASN A 457 -27.66 6.58 -18.66
N ARG A 458 -26.86 7.63 -18.86
CA ARG A 458 -27.32 9.01 -19.03
C ARG A 458 -28.01 9.19 -20.39
N PHE A 459 -27.59 8.43 -21.39
CA PHE A 459 -28.21 8.36 -22.73
C PHE A 459 -29.16 7.17 -22.87
N LYS A 460 -29.50 6.52 -21.74
CA LYS A 460 -30.43 5.40 -21.66
C LYS A 460 -30.05 4.19 -22.51
N LEU A 461 -28.76 4.04 -22.87
CA LEU A 461 -28.32 2.92 -23.71
C LEU A 461 -28.71 1.57 -23.10
N ARG A 462 -28.55 1.40 -21.78
CA ARG A 462 -28.93 0.17 -21.08
C ARG A 462 -30.43 -0.07 -21.07
N ASP A 463 -31.25 0.98 -20.94
CA ASP A 463 -32.72 0.87 -20.97
C ASP A 463 -33.22 0.41 -22.34
N HIS A 464 -32.44 0.71 -23.39
CA HIS A 464 -32.68 0.29 -24.77
C HIS A 464 -31.84 -0.94 -25.18
N GLY A 465 -31.38 -1.72 -24.21
CA GLY A 465 -30.77 -3.03 -24.43
C GLY A 465 -29.28 -3.04 -24.71
N TYR A 466 -28.58 -1.91 -24.62
CA TYR A 466 -27.14 -1.82 -24.84
C TYR A 466 -26.36 -1.96 -23.52
N GLY A 467 -25.69 -3.09 -23.33
CA GLY A 467 -24.92 -3.39 -22.12
C GLY A 467 -23.57 -2.66 -22.06
N THR A 468 -23.12 -2.30 -20.87
CA THR A 468 -21.82 -1.64 -20.61
C THR A 468 -20.71 -2.65 -20.36
N GLY A 469 -19.46 -2.23 -20.61
CA GLY A 469 -18.27 -3.08 -20.46
C GLY A 469 -18.31 -4.33 -21.36
N THR A 470 -17.68 -5.40 -20.88
CA THR A 470 -17.64 -6.68 -21.61
C THR A 470 -18.98 -7.41 -21.59
N ALA A 471 -19.62 -7.46 -20.40
CA ALA A 471 -20.85 -8.19 -20.12
C ALA A 471 -20.84 -9.65 -20.66
N ARG A 472 -19.71 -10.33 -20.46
CA ARG A 472 -19.46 -11.75 -20.81
C ARG A 472 -18.66 -12.45 -19.72
N PRO A 473 -18.58 -13.81 -19.73
CA PRO A 473 -17.70 -14.53 -18.82
C PRO A 473 -16.23 -14.11 -18.99
N TRP A 474 -15.50 -14.03 -17.87
CA TRP A 474 -14.12 -13.51 -17.90
C TRP A 474 -13.19 -14.34 -18.80
N LYS A 475 -13.37 -15.67 -18.86
CA LYS A 475 -12.55 -16.55 -19.72
C LYS A 475 -12.67 -16.21 -21.20
N GLU A 476 -13.88 -15.90 -21.65
CA GLU A 476 -14.13 -15.51 -23.03
C GLU A 476 -13.48 -14.17 -23.35
N ALA A 477 -13.53 -13.23 -22.41
CA ALA A 477 -12.88 -11.92 -22.53
C ALA A 477 -11.35 -12.06 -22.57
N PHE A 478 -10.79 -12.90 -21.70
CA PHE A 478 -9.35 -13.17 -21.66
C PHE A 478 -8.86 -13.79 -22.97
N SER A 479 -9.55 -14.80 -23.50
CA SER A 479 -9.19 -15.41 -24.79
C SER A 479 -9.17 -14.36 -25.91
N GLN A 480 -10.21 -13.54 -26.03
CA GLN A 480 -10.28 -12.49 -27.06
C GLN A 480 -9.19 -11.43 -26.90
N ALA A 481 -8.92 -11.00 -25.66
CA ALA A 481 -7.84 -10.06 -25.38
C ALA A 481 -6.47 -10.63 -25.79
N LEU A 482 -6.23 -11.92 -25.52
CA LEU A 482 -4.97 -12.59 -25.84
C LEU A 482 -4.81 -12.94 -27.33
N GLU A 483 -5.89 -13.21 -28.04
CA GLU A 483 -5.89 -13.44 -29.49
C GLU A 483 -5.62 -12.15 -30.28
N GLN A 484 -5.99 -10.99 -29.71
CA GLN A 484 -5.85 -9.67 -30.33
C GLN A 484 -4.60 -8.90 -29.88
N LEU A 485 -3.59 -9.60 -29.34
CA LEU A 485 -2.30 -8.99 -29.05
C LEU A 485 -1.63 -8.51 -30.35
N GLN A 486 -1.11 -7.29 -30.32
CA GLN A 486 -0.35 -6.67 -31.42
C GLN A 486 0.88 -7.52 -31.80
N PHE A 487 1.54 -8.10 -30.80
CA PHE A 487 2.63 -9.05 -30.96
C PHE A 487 2.34 -10.28 -30.13
N LYS A 488 2.41 -11.48 -30.72
CA LYS A 488 2.05 -12.74 -30.04
C LYS A 488 2.90 -12.99 -28.79
N ASP A 489 4.16 -12.57 -28.82
CA ASP A 489 5.16 -12.68 -27.75
C ASP A 489 5.30 -11.38 -26.93
N GLY A 490 4.45 -10.38 -27.16
CA GLY A 490 4.44 -9.12 -26.43
C GLY A 490 3.19 -8.96 -25.56
N GLY A 491 3.29 -8.16 -24.50
CA GLY A 491 2.15 -7.72 -23.71
C GLY A 491 1.48 -8.85 -22.93
N GLY A 492 0.23 -8.67 -22.54
CA GLY A 492 -0.54 -9.65 -21.78
C GLY A 492 -1.53 -9.03 -20.80
N ILE A 493 -2.23 -9.89 -20.06
CA ILE A 493 -3.28 -9.46 -19.13
C ILE A 493 -2.71 -9.13 -17.75
N THR A 494 -3.06 -7.99 -17.18
CA THR A 494 -2.84 -7.63 -15.78
C THR A 494 -4.18 -7.63 -15.05
N ILE A 495 -4.20 -8.17 -13.83
CA ILE A 495 -5.39 -8.14 -12.98
C ILE A 495 -5.28 -6.92 -12.06
N ASN A 496 -6.18 -5.97 -12.27
CA ASN A 496 -6.11 -4.64 -11.67
C ASN A 496 -6.86 -4.61 -10.35
N HIS A 497 -6.47 -3.72 -9.44
CA HIS A 497 -7.17 -3.46 -8.18
C HIS A 497 -7.54 -4.72 -7.37
N PRO A 498 -6.60 -5.65 -7.10
CA PRO A 498 -6.95 -6.95 -6.54
C PRO A 498 -7.60 -6.87 -5.15
N HIS A 499 -7.41 -5.76 -4.42
CA HIS A 499 -7.99 -5.48 -3.11
C HIS A 499 -9.18 -4.53 -3.09
N TYR A 500 -9.56 -3.92 -4.21
CA TYR A 500 -10.57 -2.87 -4.19
C TYR A 500 -11.94 -3.40 -3.78
N PRO A 501 -12.70 -2.72 -2.89
CA PRO A 501 -13.82 -3.33 -2.18
C PRO A 501 -14.99 -3.78 -3.07
N LEU A 502 -15.22 -3.09 -4.19
CA LEU A 502 -16.21 -3.50 -5.19
C LEU A 502 -15.84 -4.82 -5.89
N TYR A 503 -14.55 -5.18 -5.87
CA TYR A 503 -13.97 -6.37 -6.51
C TYR A 503 -13.41 -7.38 -5.50
N SER A 504 -13.35 -7.02 -4.21
CA SER A 504 -12.75 -7.81 -3.12
C SER A 504 -13.66 -8.91 -2.59
N SER A 505 -14.89 -9.02 -3.11
CA SER A 505 -15.77 -10.18 -2.88
C SER A 505 -15.26 -11.43 -3.60
N ALA A 506 -14.37 -11.28 -4.57
CA ALA A 506 -13.78 -12.40 -5.30
C ALA A 506 -12.80 -13.17 -4.41
N LYS A 507 -13.09 -14.46 -4.27
CA LYS A 507 -12.31 -15.40 -3.47
C LYS A 507 -10.87 -15.45 -4.01
N PRO A 508 -9.84 -15.62 -3.16
CA PRO A 508 -8.47 -15.81 -3.61
C PRO A 508 -8.33 -16.90 -4.70
N SER A 509 -9.15 -17.96 -4.62
CA SER A 509 -9.20 -19.02 -5.64
C SER A 509 -9.52 -18.55 -7.05
N GLU A 510 -10.37 -17.51 -7.20
CA GLU A 510 -10.72 -16.96 -8.51
C GLU A 510 -9.51 -16.24 -9.12
N LEU A 511 -8.77 -15.47 -8.31
CA LEU A 511 -7.55 -14.80 -8.75
C LEU A 511 -6.49 -15.82 -9.22
N LEU A 512 -6.32 -16.91 -8.46
CA LEU A 512 -5.42 -17.99 -8.85
C LEU A 512 -5.88 -18.66 -10.16
N GLU A 513 -7.19 -18.90 -10.32
CA GLU A 513 -7.75 -19.46 -11.55
C GLU A 513 -7.51 -18.56 -12.77
N MET A 514 -7.65 -17.24 -12.61
CA MET A 514 -7.33 -16.26 -13.66
C MET A 514 -5.84 -16.26 -14.01
N LEU A 515 -4.95 -16.29 -13.01
CA LEU A 515 -3.51 -16.39 -13.25
C LEU A 515 -3.10 -17.70 -13.92
N ASP A 516 -3.81 -18.77 -13.64
CA ASP A 516 -3.58 -20.13 -14.16
C ASP A 516 -4.25 -20.34 -15.54
N PHE A 517 -5.08 -19.39 -16.00
CA PHE A 517 -5.85 -19.49 -17.23
C PHE A 517 -4.99 -19.59 -18.48
N ASP A 518 -3.95 -18.76 -18.58
CA ASP A 518 -3.02 -18.71 -19.71
C ASP A 518 -1.70 -18.10 -19.20
N PRO A 519 -0.51 -18.59 -19.62
CA PRO A 519 0.77 -17.98 -19.27
C PRO A 519 0.86 -16.49 -19.64
N ARG A 520 -0.02 -16.04 -20.52
CA ARG A 520 -0.07 -14.65 -20.97
C ARG A 520 -0.89 -13.72 -20.08
N VAL A 521 -1.55 -14.25 -19.06
CA VAL A 521 -1.96 -13.48 -17.89
C VAL A 521 -0.69 -13.25 -17.07
N LEU A 522 -0.26 -12.01 -16.86
CA LEU A 522 1.10 -11.72 -16.40
C LEU A 522 1.20 -11.63 -14.87
N GLY A 523 0.19 -11.08 -14.22
CA GLY A 523 0.24 -10.83 -12.79
C GLY A 523 -0.81 -9.85 -12.31
N ILE A 524 -0.52 -9.18 -11.19
CA ILE A 524 -1.46 -8.31 -10.49
C ILE A 524 -0.89 -6.91 -10.26
N GLU A 525 -1.76 -5.93 -10.11
CA GLU A 525 -1.38 -4.65 -9.51
C GLU A 525 -0.96 -4.83 -8.06
N VAL A 526 0.28 -4.46 -7.76
CA VAL A 526 0.87 -4.49 -6.41
C VAL A 526 0.82 -3.10 -5.79
N PHE A 527 0.93 -2.06 -6.61
CA PHE A 527 0.82 -0.67 -6.18
C PHE A 527 -0.09 0.11 -7.12
N ASN A 528 -1.03 0.83 -6.53
CA ASN A 528 -1.96 1.71 -7.23
C ASN A 528 -2.00 3.07 -6.53
N LEU A 529 -1.42 4.10 -7.16
CA LEU A 529 -1.29 5.44 -6.56
C LEU A 529 -2.66 6.04 -6.23
N ASN A 530 -3.64 5.88 -7.12
CA ASN A 530 -4.98 6.40 -6.93
C ASN A 530 -5.64 5.87 -5.66
N CYS A 531 -5.56 4.55 -5.46
CA CYS A 531 -6.07 3.93 -4.23
C CYS A 531 -5.30 4.38 -2.97
N VAL A 532 -4.00 4.73 -3.09
CA VAL A 532 -3.21 5.29 -1.99
C VAL A 532 -3.64 6.72 -1.66
N GLU A 533 -3.75 7.60 -2.65
CA GLU A 533 -4.16 9.00 -2.47
C GLU A 533 -5.60 9.10 -1.94
N ASP A 534 -6.50 8.22 -2.41
CA ASP A 534 -7.88 8.12 -1.93
C ASP A 534 -8.01 7.54 -0.51
N ASN A 535 -6.89 7.13 0.10
CA ASN A 535 -6.85 6.55 1.45
C ASN A 535 -7.78 5.34 1.65
N SER A 536 -8.14 4.67 0.55
CA SER A 536 -9.01 3.49 0.51
C SER A 536 -8.42 2.29 1.25
N GLY A 537 -7.09 2.28 1.41
CA GLY A 537 -6.37 1.15 1.98
C GLY A 537 -6.19 -0.04 1.04
N THR A 538 -6.52 0.12 -0.24
CA THR A 538 -6.44 -0.93 -1.25
C THR A 538 -5.36 -0.67 -2.30
N GLY A 539 -4.51 0.33 -2.07
CA GLY A 539 -3.44 0.73 -3.00
C GLY A 539 -2.17 -0.09 -2.91
N TRP A 540 -2.10 -1.06 -1.99
CA TRP A 540 -0.99 -2.00 -1.84
C TRP A 540 -1.50 -3.43 -1.81
N ALA A 541 -0.85 -4.33 -2.55
CA ALA A 541 -1.15 -5.76 -2.61
C ALA A 541 0.14 -6.63 -2.57
N ASP A 542 1.21 -6.14 -1.94
CA ASP A 542 2.48 -6.86 -1.81
C ASP A 542 2.37 -8.13 -0.96
N ASP A 543 1.48 -8.13 0.05
CA ASP A 543 1.15 -9.32 0.85
C ASP A 543 0.45 -10.39 0.01
N LEU A 544 -0.52 -9.99 -0.81
CA LEU A 544 -1.23 -10.88 -1.72
C LEU A 544 -0.28 -11.42 -2.78
N TRP A 545 0.60 -10.55 -3.30
CA TRP A 545 1.63 -10.94 -4.25
C TRP A 545 2.55 -12.01 -3.66
N ASP A 546 3.09 -11.79 -2.46
CA ASP A 546 3.92 -12.78 -1.75
C ASP A 546 3.15 -14.08 -1.47
N GLY A 547 1.87 -13.99 -1.12
CA GLY A 547 1.01 -15.15 -0.98
C GLY A 547 0.91 -15.99 -2.25
N ILE A 548 0.76 -15.34 -3.42
CA ILE A 548 0.71 -16.00 -4.73
C ILE A 548 2.03 -16.68 -5.04
N LEU A 549 3.11 -15.93 -4.89
CA LEU A 549 4.46 -16.44 -5.12
C LEU A 549 4.80 -17.61 -4.17
N GLY A 550 4.33 -17.55 -2.92
CA GLY A 550 4.50 -18.62 -1.92
C GLY A 550 3.82 -19.95 -2.27
N THR A 551 2.92 -19.96 -3.26
CA THR A 551 2.35 -21.19 -3.85
C THR A 551 3.20 -21.80 -4.96
N GLY A 552 4.28 -21.13 -5.38
CA GLY A 552 5.09 -21.51 -6.55
C GLY A 552 4.51 -21.01 -7.88
N ARG A 553 3.40 -20.26 -7.85
CA ARG A 553 2.86 -19.60 -9.04
C ARG A 553 3.72 -18.42 -9.42
N GLN A 554 3.97 -18.30 -10.72
CA GLN A 554 4.54 -17.08 -11.24
C GLN A 554 3.48 -15.99 -11.36
N CYS A 555 3.79 -14.81 -10.82
CA CYS A 555 2.95 -13.62 -10.86
C CYS A 555 3.86 -12.39 -10.88
N PHE A 556 3.78 -11.55 -11.91
CA PHE A 556 4.49 -10.28 -11.95
C PHE A 556 3.73 -9.19 -11.17
N GLY A 557 4.47 -8.26 -10.58
CA GLY A 557 3.92 -7.15 -9.81
C GLY A 557 3.94 -5.86 -10.62
N PHE A 558 2.76 -5.26 -10.81
CA PHE A 558 2.57 -4.04 -11.60
C PHE A 558 2.33 -2.82 -10.71
N PHE A 559 2.90 -1.69 -11.11
CA PHE A 559 2.88 -0.42 -10.38
C PHE A 559 2.27 0.64 -11.27
N VAL A 560 1.15 1.23 -10.82
CA VAL A 560 0.28 2.02 -11.71
C VAL A 560 -0.21 3.32 -11.06
N PRO A 561 -0.38 4.40 -11.84
CA PRO A 561 -0.98 5.65 -11.39
C PRO A 561 -2.51 5.60 -11.41
N ASP A 562 -3.11 4.75 -12.27
CA ASP A 562 -4.56 4.62 -12.46
C ASP A 562 -5.23 5.96 -12.86
N HIS A 563 -6.07 6.56 -12.01
CA HIS A 563 -6.75 7.84 -12.27
C HIS A 563 -5.99 9.09 -11.75
N CYS A 564 -4.84 8.93 -11.09
CA CYS A 564 -4.18 10.03 -10.38
C CYS A 564 -3.31 10.94 -11.26
N ASN A 565 -2.77 11.98 -10.64
CA ASN A 565 -1.88 13.02 -11.19
C ASN A 565 -0.52 12.52 -11.78
N TRP A 566 -0.40 11.20 -12.03
CA TRP A 566 0.71 10.57 -12.75
C TRP A 566 2.08 10.68 -12.05
N ARG A 567 2.13 11.04 -10.77
CA ARG A 567 3.37 11.29 -10.02
C ARG A 567 4.10 10.04 -9.57
N GLY A 568 3.41 8.90 -9.55
CA GLY A 568 3.93 7.64 -9.05
C GLY A 568 3.19 6.45 -9.65
N GLY A 569 3.65 5.25 -9.31
CA GLY A 569 3.22 3.99 -9.90
C GLY A 569 3.81 3.83 -11.29
N HIS A 570 5.03 3.31 -11.37
CA HIS A 570 5.73 3.13 -12.63
C HIS A 570 6.24 1.71 -12.80
N ASN A 571 6.12 1.19 -14.02
CA ASN A 571 6.89 0.06 -14.47
C ASN A 571 8.10 0.59 -15.24
N VAL A 572 9.32 0.22 -14.83
CA VAL A 572 10.56 0.57 -15.51
C VAL A 572 11.02 -0.62 -16.34
N LEU A 573 10.77 -0.58 -17.65
CA LEU A 573 11.08 -1.66 -18.58
C LEU A 573 12.57 -1.68 -18.92
N LEU A 574 13.13 -2.88 -19.00
CA LEU A 574 14.51 -3.15 -19.35
C LEU A 574 14.54 -3.65 -20.80
N VAL A 575 14.83 -2.74 -21.75
CA VAL A 575 14.76 -3.03 -23.19
C VAL A 575 16.08 -2.73 -23.91
N PRO A 576 16.47 -3.52 -24.93
CA PRO A 576 17.67 -3.24 -25.72
C PRO A 576 17.50 -2.00 -26.60
N ALA A 577 16.27 -1.74 -27.07
CA ALA A 577 15.92 -0.60 -27.91
C ALA A 577 14.55 -0.05 -27.53
N LEU A 578 14.36 1.26 -27.69
CA LEU A 578 13.07 1.91 -27.46
C LEU A 578 12.16 1.67 -28.67
N SER A 579 11.27 0.68 -28.57
CA SER A 579 10.23 0.39 -29.54
C SER A 579 9.01 -0.24 -28.85
N ALA A 580 7.82 -0.13 -29.46
CA ALA A 580 6.62 -0.73 -28.88
C ALA A 580 6.74 -2.25 -28.72
N GLU A 581 7.35 -2.93 -29.70
CA GLU A 581 7.56 -4.39 -29.66
C GLU A 581 8.45 -4.81 -28.49
N GLU A 582 9.62 -4.18 -28.34
CA GLU A 582 10.54 -4.48 -27.24
C GLU A 582 9.93 -4.16 -25.87
N CYS A 583 9.20 -3.05 -25.76
CA CYS A 583 8.51 -2.69 -24.51
C CYS A 583 7.42 -3.71 -24.14
N LEU A 584 6.63 -4.16 -25.12
CA LEU A 584 5.63 -5.20 -24.90
C LEU A 584 6.28 -6.56 -24.57
N ARG A 585 7.38 -6.92 -25.23
CA ARG A 585 8.15 -8.14 -24.94
C ARG A 585 8.74 -8.10 -23.53
N ALA A 586 9.19 -6.94 -23.06
CA ALA A 586 9.67 -6.78 -21.69
C ALA A 586 8.58 -7.11 -20.65
N TYR A 587 7.34 -6.66 -20.86
CA TYR A 587 6.21 -7.06 -20.02
C TYR A 587 5.98 -8.58 -20.03
N ARG A 588 5.99 -9.21 -21.22
CA ARG A 588 5.83 -10.67 -21.36
C ARG A 588 6.87 -11.45 -20.55
N LEU A 589 8.13 -11.02 -20.61
CA LEU A 589 9.27 -11.73 -20.03
C LEU A 589 9.53 -11.38 -18.56
N GLY A 590 8.87 -10.36 -18.03
CA GLY A 590 9.15 -9.82 -16.70
C GLY A 590 10.41 -8.94 -16.64
N ASN A 591 10.95 -8.52 -17.79
CA ASN A 591 12.16 -7.71 -17.90
C ASN A 591 11.86 -6.25 -17.50
N PHE A 592 11.42 -6.03 -16.28
CA PHE A 592 11.11 -4.72 -15.74
C PHE A 592 11.22 -4.75 -14.22
N TYR A 593 11.08 -3.59 -13.58
CA TYR A 593 10.90 -3.51 -12.13
C TYR A 593 9.85 -2.45 -11.80
N GLY A 594 9.22 -2.58 -10.64
CA GLY A 594 8.23 -1.61 -10.16
C GLY A 594 8.89 -0.46 -9.41
N ALA A 595 8.36 0.74 -9.53
CA ALA A 595 8.79 1.91 -8.76
C ALA A 595 7.58 2.70 -8.25
N VAL A 596 7.66 3.19 -7.02
CA VAL A 596 6.59 3.98 -6.41
C VAL A 596 6.57 5.39 -7.00
N TRP A 597 7.71 6.06 -7.15
CA TRP A 597 7.81 7.36 -7.82
C TRP A 597 8.74 7.33 -9.03
N GLY A 598 9.72 6.42 -9.03
CA GLY A 598 10.69 6.26 -10.11
C GLY A 598 11.63 7.46 -10.26
N GLN A 599 11.94 8.18 -9.19
CA GLN A 599 12.68 9.46 -9.29
C GLN A 599 14.11 9.41 -8.77
N SER A 600 14.41 8.57 -7.79
CA SER A 600 15.66 8.68 -7.05
C SER A 600 16.59 7.48 -7.20
N VAL A 601 16.20 6.29 -6.75
CA VAL A 601 17.02 5.07 -6.82
C VAL A 601 16.69 4.23 -8.05
N ARG A 602 17.71 3.62 -8.67
CA ARG A 602 17.57 2.71 -9.80
C ARG A 602 18.40 1.46 -9.62
N PHE A 603 17.94 0.34 -10.17
CA PHE A 603 18.76 -0.85 -10.28
C PHE A 603 19.85 -0.65 -11.35
N THR A 604 21.07 -0.98 -10.98
CA THR A 604 22.22 -1.10 -11.90
C THR A 604 22.57 -2.56 -12.15
N LYS A 605 22.07 -3.48 -11.32
CA LYS A 605 22.16 -4.93 -11.53
C LYS A 605 21.07 -5.66 -10.74
N ILE A 606 20.45 -6.65 -11.37
CA ILE A 606 19.66 -7.71 -10.73
C ILE A 606 20.11 -9.02 -11.35
N ALA A 607 20.61 -9.96 -10.56
CA ALA A 607 21.10 -11.24 -11.07
C ALA A 607 20.83 -12.38 -10.09
N PHE A 608 20.48 -13.55 -10.61
CA PHE A 608 20.40 -14.78 -9.84
C PHE A 608 20.97 -15.93 -10.66
N ASP A 609 22.01 -16.58 -10.14
CA ASP A 609 22.70 -17.69 -10.82
C ASP A 609 22.21 -19.08 -10.38
N GLY A 610 21.13 -19.14 -9.60
CA GLY A 610 20.63 -20.35 -8.95
C GLY A 610 21.11 -20.54 -7.51
N LYS A 611 22.12 -19.78 -7.09
CA LYS A 611 22.69 -19.82 -5.74
C LYS A 611 22.77 -18.43 -5.11
N THR A 612 23.28 -17.44 -5.82
CA THR A 612 23.48 -16.08 -5.34
C THR A 612 22.49 -15.14 -5.99
N PHE A 613 21.66 -14.47 -5.19
CA PHE A 613 20.79 -13.39 -5.65
C PHE A 613 21.45 -12.04 -5.37
N GLU A 614 21.92 -11.35 -6.41
CA GLU A 614 22.64 -10.09 -6.33
C GLU A 614 21.76 -8.90 -6.73
N ILE A 615 21.88 -7.82 -5.98
CA ILE A 615 21.27 -6.52 -6.22
C ILE A 615 22.36 -5.45 -6.19
N ALA A 616 22.37 -4.58 -7.20
CA ALA A 616 23.13 -3.33 -7.17
C ALA A 616 22.23 -2.15 -7.58
N VAL A 617 22.48 -1.00 -6.97
CA VAL A 617 21.77 0.25 -7.18
C VAL A 617 22.73 1.43 -7.32
N ASP A 618 22.24 2.54 -7.88
CA ASP A 618 23.03 3.73 -8.21
C ASP A 618 23.36 4.63 -7.00
N ARG A 619 22.75 4.38 -5.84
CA ARG A 619 22.99 5.13 -4.60
C ARG A 619 22.82 4.26 -3.35
N PRO A 620 23.40 4.65 -2.20
CA PRO A 620 23.19 3.93 -0.95
C PRO A 620 21.70 3.78 -0.62
N SER A 621 21.26 2.58 -0.28
CA SER A 621 19.86 2.27 0.02
C SER A 621 19.74 1.08 0.97
N GLU A 622 18.58 0.89 1.59
CA GLU A 622 18.23 -0.36 2.28
C GLU A 622 17.75 -1.38 1.25
N ILE A 623 18.40 -2.56 1.22
CA ILE A 623 18.10 -3.66 0.32
C ILE A 623 17.50 -4.81 1.14
N LEU A 624 16.28 -5.21 0.79
CA LEU A 624 15.51 -6.26 1.44
C LEU A 624 15.36 -7.44 0.49
N PHE A 625 15.88 -8.60 0.88
CA PHE A 625 15.66 -9.87 0.16
C PHE A 625 14.46 -10.58 0.78
N ILE A 626 13.50 -10.98 -0.07
CA ILE A 626 12.21 -11.52 0.34
C ILE A 626 11.98 -12.87 -0.35
N SER A 627 11.45 -13.82 0.41
CA SER A 627 11.02 -15.15 -0.05
C SER A 627 9.71 -15.54 0.64
N LYS A 628 9.26 -16.79 0.48
CA LYS A 628 8.12 -17.33 1.24
C LYS A 628 8.27 -17.17 2.76
N LYS A 629 9.51 -17.21 3.27
CA LYS A 629 9.81 -17.00 4.70
C LYS A 629 9.69 -15.53 5.15
N GLY A 630 9.26 -14.62 4.28
CA GLY A 630 9.32 -13.18 4.49
C GLY A 630 10.70 -12.61 4.17
N ILE A 631 11.15 -11.62 4.94
CA ILE A 631 12.45 -10.97 4.74
C ILE A 631 13.56 -11.88 5.25
N VAL A 632 14.39 -12.38 4.34
CA VAL A 632 15.48 -13.34 4.63
C VAL A 632 16.84 -12.67 4.80
N LYS A 633 17.02 -11.45 4.27
CA LYS A 633 18.20 -10.63 4.50
C LYS A 633 17.88 -9.16 4.36
N ARG A 634 18.50 -8.34 5.22
CA ARG A 634 18.55 -6.89 5.10
C ARG A 634 19.99 -6.44 4.95
N ALA A 635 20.24 -5.48 4.07
CA ALA A 635 21.54 -4.88 3.88
C ALA A 635 21.39 -3.37 3.63
N LYS A 636 22.47 -2.62 3.86
CA LYS A 636 22.57 -1.21 3.48
C LYS A 636 23.80 -1.02 2.61
N GLY A 637 23.67 -0.24 1.55
CA GLY A 637 24.78 0.05 0.63
C GLY A 637 24.29 0.24 -0.80
N THR A 638 25.23 0.27 -1.74
CA THR A 638 24.94 0.31 -3.18
C THR A 638 24.85 -1.09 -3.79
N ASN A 639 25.19 -2.12 -3.04
CA ASN A 639 25.13 -3.52 -3.45
C ASN A 639 24.88 -4.43 -2.24
N ALA A 640 24.23 -5.55 -2.50
CA ALA A 640 24.08 -6.65 -1.57
C ALA A 640 23.75 -7.94 -2.34
N ASP A 641 24.05 -9.08 -1.73
CA ASP A 641 23.68 -10.40 -2.24
C ASP A 641 22.93 -11.22 -1.18
N PHE A 642 22.22 -12.25 -1.59
CA PHE A 642 21.69 -13.30 -0.72
C PHE A 642 22.12 -14.67 -1.24
N GLN A 643 22.75 -15.46 -0.37
CA GLN A 643 23.19 -16.81 -0.69
C GLN A 643 22.09 -17.81 -0.32
N LEU A 644 21.59 -18.53 -1.31
CA LEU A 644 20.67 -19.64 -1.14
C LEU A 644 21.46 -20.88 -0.69
N GLU A 645 21.09 -21.46 0.44
CA GLU A 645 21.73 -22.69 0.92
C GLU A 645 21.39 -23.87 0.01
N ALA A 646 22.34 -24.79 -0.19
CA ALA A 646 22.12 -25.95 -1.05
C ALA A 646 20.92 -26.78 -0.55
N GLY A 647 19.97 -27.06 -1.45
CA GLY A 647 18.75 -27.82 -1.12
C GLY A 647 17.64 -27.03 -0.41
N SER A 648 17.83 -25.74 -0.14
CA SER A 648 16.84 -24.88 0.54
C SER A 648 15.80 -24.25 -0.40
N ALA A 649 15.92 -24.44 -1.72
CA ALA A 649 15.07 -23.80 -2.74
C ALA A 649 13.57 -23.97 -2.46
N LYS A 650 13.13 -25.20 -2.12
CA LYS A 650 11.76 -25.55 -1.70
C LYS A 650 11.23 -24.74 -0.51
N ASP A 651 12.10 -24.34 0.41
CA ASP A 651 11.70 -23.61 1.61
C ASP A 651 11.50 -22.12 1.32
N HIS A 652 12.13 -21.62 0.26
CA HIS A 652 12.05 -20.23 -0.16
C HIS A 652 10.98 -20.01 -1.23
N VAL A 653 10.77 -20.97 -2.14
CA VAL A 653 9.81 -21.00 -3.26
C VAL A 653 10.04 -19.90 -4.32
N PHE A 654 10.22 -18.66 -3.89
CA PHE A 654 10.56 -17.52 -4.71
C PHE A 654 11.63 -16.65 -4.05
N LEU A 655 12.28 -15.79 -4.85
CA LEU A 655 13.10 -14.69 -4.38
C LEU A 655 12.72 -13.40 -5.09
N ARG A 656 12.59 -12.31 -4.36
CA ARG A 656 12.51 -10.94 -4.90
C ARG A 656 13.19 -9.96 -3.96
N ALA A 657 13.46 -8.75 -4.44
CA ALA A 657 14.03 -7.71 -3.61
C ALA A 657 13.19 -6.42 -3.63
N VAL A 658 13.25 -5.70 -2.51
CA VAL A 658 12.76 -4.33 -2.37
C VAL A 658 13.94 -3.46 -1.97
N VAL A 659 14.12 -2.35 -2.68
CA VAL A 659 15.11 -1.34 -2.31
C VAL A 659 14.41 -0.07 -1.90
N LYS A 660 14.85 0.50 -0.77
CA LYS A 660 14.32 1.75 -0.22
C LYS A 660 15.45 2.75 -0.05
N ASP A 661 15.24 3.97 -0.54
CA ASP A 661 16.20 5.04 -0.30
C ASP A 661 15.79 5.93 0.89
N GLU A 662 16.64 6.91 1.21
CA GLU A 662 16.47 7.80 2.35
C GLU A 662 15.37 8.86 2.17
N ILE A 663 14.88 9.08 0.94
CA ILE A 663 13.83 10.07 0.65
C ILE A 663 12.45 9.43 0.47
N GLY A 664 12.34 8.11 0.65
CA GLY A 664 11.09 7.37 0.66
C GLY A 664 10.69 6.73 -0.67
N GLU A 665 11.58 6.71 -1.68
CA GLU A 665 11.36 5.91 -2.90
C GLU A 665 11.49 4.42 -2.57
N GLN A 666 10.68 3.61 -3.26
CA GLN A 666 10.78 2.16 -3.20
C GLN A 666 10.72 1.56 -4.60
N ILE A 667 11.69 0.70 -4.91
CA ILE A 667 11.74 -0.06 -6.15
C ILE A 667 11.72 -1.57 -5.88
N PHE A 668 11.07 -2.33 -6.76
CA PHE A 668 10.69 -3.72 -6.54
C PHE A 668 11.10 -4.58 -7.73
N THR A 669 11.89 -5.62 -7.50
CA THR A 669 12.18 -6.59 -8.56
C THR A 669 10.97 -7.46 -8.84
N GLN A 670 10.87 -7.95 -10.07
CA GLN A 670 10.07 -9.13 -10.38
C GLN A 670 10.69 -10.38 -9.74
N PRO A 671 9.87 -11.40 -9.44
CA PRO A 671 10.32 -12.56 -8.67
C PRO A 671 11.06 -13.57 -9.54
N PHE A 672 12.08 -14.19 -8.95
CA PHE A 672 12.61 -15.47 -9.40
C PHE A 672 11.79 -16.59 -8.76
N ILE A 673 11.33 -17.56 -9.55
CA ILE A 673 10.69 -18.77 -9.04
C ILE A 673 11.76 -19.86 -8.93
N LEU A 674 11.94 -20.42 -7.73
CA LEU A 674 13.02 -21.37 -7.42
C LEU A 674 12.65 -22.83 -7.69
N GLU A 675 11.38 -23.16 -7.52
CA GLU A 675 10.84 -24.48 -7.84
C GLU A 675 9.49 -24.31 -8.54
N LYS A 676 9.30 -25.02 -9.66
CA LYS A 676 7.95 -25.42 -10.07
C LYS A 676 7.60 -26.61 -9.19
N SER A 677 6.47 -26.58 -8.50
CA SER A 677 6.03 -27.73 -7.69
C SER A 677 6.05 -28.98 -8.57
N GLU A 678 7.05 -29.85 -8.41
CA GLU A 678 7.08 -31.09 -9.15
C GLU A 678 5.86 -31.90 -8.71
N LYS A 679 5.02 -32.28 -9.66
CA LYS A 679 3.95 -33.25 -9.42
C LYS A 679 4.61 -34.44 -8.76
N LYS A 680 4.26 -34.74 -7.50
CA LYS A 680 4.34 -36.11 -6.99
C LYS A 680 3.53 -36.94 -7.98
N LYS A 681 4.21 -37.58 -8.94
CA LYS A 681 3.66 -38.71 -9.66
C LYS A 681 3.20 -39.65 -8.57
N ALA A 682 1.90 -39.84 -8.44
CA ALA A 682 1.37 -40.92 -7.63
C ALA A 682 1.98 -42.20 -8.20
N GLU A 683 3.00 -42.72 -7.52
CA GLU A 683 3.52 -44.06 -7.72
C GLU A 683 2.40 -45.01 -7.30
N ASN A 684 1.43 -45.24 -8.19
CA ASN A 684 0.69 -46.48 -8.18
C ASN A 684 1.67 -47.55 -8.66
N THR A 685 2.40 -48.09 -7.68
CA THR A 685 3.10 -49.35 -7.79
C THR A 685 2.06 -50.41 -8.15
N GLN A 686 1.99 -50.77 -9.43
CA GLN A 686 1.46 -52.04 -9.87
C GLN A 686 2.38 -53.12 -9.30
N LYS A 687 2.17 -53.50 -8.03
CA LYS A 687 2.70 -54.75 -7.49
C LYS A 687 1.83 -55.88 -8.03
N SER A 688 2.39 -56.55 -9.03
CA SER A 688 2.40 -58.02 -9.18
C SER A 688 1.14 -58.77 -8.74
N GLY A 689 0.26 -59.08 -9.69
CA GLY A 689 -0.52 -60.30 -9.65
C GLY A 689 0.26 -61.39 -10.39
N ASN A 690 0.89 -62.28 -9.62
CA ASN A 690 1.06 -63.69 -10.00
C ASN A 690 -0.22 -64.43 -9.59
#